data_AF-W6ND77-F1
#
_entry.id   AF-W6ND77-F1
#
_cell.length_a   1.000
_cell.length_b   1.000
_cell.length_c   1.000
_cell.angle_alpha   90.00
_cell.angle_beta   90.00
_cell.angle_gamma   90.00
#
_symmetry.space_group_name_H-M   'P 1'
#
loop_
_entity.id
_entity.type
_entity.pdbx_description
1 polymer ?
#
loop_
_entity_poly.entity_id
_entity_poly.type
_entity_poly.pdbx_seq_one_letter_code
_entity_poly.pdbx_strand_id
1 'polypeptide(L)'
;MSILLAVLVENFGKASPAKAQPLLDVFLRYVELCAGAPEMWPADSAFPSGRKVVKYVVELAGQNMFMTADAVEAILRLLCYTSGLQGTAYRKLAEVWLPENSPMPKVTCDGKPVDLLTSKLRAFMLQFDHEKIVKIAMQDLDPTLALKVACEMSAMRPTHASHLLKIACESRPLTKSDVMSLDKTARVMLNIHSINGIQYAQQVLALLDEIQKSGEEKMEVNPFHNITPRKATEIIEPPPAKPMTRVEMVQHLKAATIPNAPFVLSWNIWRDTQRAEDVAMAVVEHLEGNLKFFLGDREAFNLIFAVLGPCAKKFPSVKRRLSTFSAKVLKSAATSPAIEGHLRQYVPNAPAPTSQKKKELTDEEMLEALHTKVIPAGYSRALLLNKFLQHRVEIFKRNADPVEFDAQMMAIFGDSGIEELVAQMPLRSPLKTIETVFLRLLSTFNTKYNPKIVCSFFMINAIREFCREWTAQQWACLAQYVVEMVMGDPQQMKAAVNLIDRLVDLTNVEVVVPIAEVIVTLARSDLPIEKRKHAQALLDDIQLKYPCLFVDPLANQASIQGFRWRQRDTDGLVTTLVAQAVDPNQSDSLGAVRTLTQLVETYPKVMIRNFGTMAQQIPLLTRMPSALRKEMMPFVAFVLDATQRLLPSMREASYRYVLGDAVHAFLSFYETISNSEAAAYFGEKLLSCCMRFFSSHTETAKEVFNDRSDVITLLLQKLPPGNLNAQMMQELLHEPDMETT
;
A
#
# COMPACT_ATOMS: atom_id res chain seq x y z
N MET A 1 26.17 -23.32 -11.63
CA MET A 1 26.14 -22.38 -12.76
C MET A 1 24.71 -22.06 -13.18
N SER A 2 23.92 -23.02 -13.68
CA SER A 2 22.55 -22.80 -14.19
C SER A 2 21.59 -22.04 -13.25
N ILE A 3 21.61 -22.34 -11.94
CA ILE A 3 20.79 -21.64 -10.92
C ILE A 3 21.22 -20.18 -10.73
N LEU A 4 22.54 -19.92 -10.76
CA LEU A 4 23.07 -18.56 -10.65
C LEU A 4 22.74 -17.75 -11.91
N LEU A 5 22.74 -18.38 -13.08
CA LEU A 5 22.44 -17.71 -14.34
C LEU A 5 21.02 -17.12 -14.38
N ALA A 6 20.02 -17.78 -13.80
CA ALA A 6 18.66 -17.21 -13.71
C ALA A 6 18.62 -15.91 -12.89
N VAL A 7 19.33 -15.88 -11.75
CA VAL A 7 19.47 -14.69 -10.91
C VAL A 7 20.23 -13.58 -11.64
N LEU A 8 21.30 -13.93 -12.37
CA LEU A 8 22.08 -12.98 -13.15
C LEU A 8 21.27 -12.38 -14.30
N VAL A 9 20.46 -13.18 -15.02
CA VAL A 9 19.56 -12.67 -16.07
C VAL A 9 18.56 -11.68 -15.51
N GLU A 10 17.97 -11.98 -14.35
CA GLU A 10 17.00 -11.07 -13.74
C GLU A 10 17.65 -9.77 -13.29
N ASN A 11 18.84 -9.83 -12.68
CA ASN A 11 19.54 -8.64 -12.19
C ASN A 11 20.11 -7.79 -13.32
N PHE A 12 20.79 -8.39 -14.29
CA PHE A 12 21.42 -7.65 -15.39
C PHE A 12 20.42 -7.25 -16.48
N GLY A 13 19.43 -8.11 -16.79
CA GLY A 13 18.38 -7.82 -17.76
C GLY A 13 17.51 -6.62 -17.36
N LYS A 14 17.16 -6.50 -16.07
CA LYS A 14 16.46 -5.32 -15.54
C LYS A 14 17.33 -4.06 -15.50
N ALA A 15 18.66 -4.20 -15.53
CA ALA A 15 19.57 -3.07 -15.46
C ALA A 15 19.81 -2.44 -16.84
N SER A 16 20.23 -3.23 -17.84
CA SER A 16 20.23 -2.81 -19.25
C SER A 16 20.49 -3.99 -20.21
N PRO A 17 20.03 -3.92 -21.46
CA PRO A 17 20.33 -4.92 -22.48
C PRO A 17 21.84 -5.15 -22.68
N ALA A 18 22.64 -4.08 -22.65
CA ALA A 18 24.09 -4.15 -22.84
C ALA A 18 24.81 -4.91 -21.71
N LYS A 19 24.34 -4.81 -20.47
CA LYS A 19 24.89 -5.56 -19.32
C LYS A 19 24.50 -7.03 -19.36
N ALA A 20 23.34 -7.36 -19.94
CA ALA A 20 22.89 -8.73 -20.09
C ALA A 20 23.52 -9.45 -21.31
N GLN A 21 24.03 -8.70 -22.30
CA GLN A 21 24.59 -9.23 -23.53
C GLN A 21 25.66 -10.32 -23.34
N PRO A 22 26.65 -10.21 -22.42
CA PRO A 22 27.65 -11.26 -22.22
C PRO A 22 27.07 -12.59 -21.75
N LEU A 23 25.88 -12.58 -21.13
CA LEU A 23 25.22 -13.81 -20.69
C LEU A 23 24.73 -14.63 -21.88
N LEU A 24 24.50 -14.04 -23.05
CA LEU A 24 24.09 -14.77 -24.25
C LEU A 24 25.15 -15.81 -24.65
N ASP A 25 26.43 -15.45 -24.61
CA ASP A 25 27.52 -16.38 -24.91
C ASP A 25 27.65 -17.48 -23.84
N VAL A 26 27.37 -17.14 -22.58
CA VAL A 26 27.39 -18.11 -21.47
C VAL A 26 26.26 -19.12 -21.62
N PHE A 27 25.05 -18.67 -21.95
CA PHE A 27 23.91 -19.56 -22.18
C PHE A 27 24.06 -20.37 -23.46
N LEU A 28 24.66 -19.81 -24.52
CA LEU A 28 24.97 -20.56 -25.73
C LEU A 28 25.89 -21.75 -25.42
N ARG A 29 27.00 -21.50 -24.70
CA ARG A 29 27.91 -22.57 -24.25
C ARG A 29 27.23 -23.58 -23.34
N TYR A 30 26.33 -23.12 -22.46
CA TYR A 30 25.57 -24.02 -21.59
C TYR A 30 24.67 -24.97 -22.39
N VAL A 31 23.94 -24.46 -23.40
CA VAL A 31 23.11 -25.28 -24.29
C VAL A 31 23.98 -26.25 -25.10
N GLU A 32 25.12 -25.81 -25.63
CA GLU A 32 26.08 -26.67 -26.34
C GLU A 32 26.64 -27.80 -25.45
N LEU A 33 26.93 -27.52 -24.18
CA LEU A 33 27.37 -28.53 -23.21
C LEU A 33 26.27 -29.55 -22.89
N CYS A 34 25.04 -29.10 -22.68
CA CYS A 34 23.89 -29.98 -22.47
C CYS A 34 23.63 -30.86 -23.71
N ALA A 35 23.77 -30.31 -24.91
CA ALA A 35 23.63 -31.06 -26.16
C ALA A 35 24.77 -32.08 -26.35
N GLY A 36 26.01 -31.75 -25.94
CA GLY A 36 27.16 -32.65 -26.01
C GLY A 36 27.15 -33.79 -24.99
N ALA A 37 26.37 -33.67 -23.91
CA ALA A 37 26.23 -34.67 -22.85
C ALA A 37 24.76 -34.84 -22.41
N PRO A 38 23.88 -35.37 -23.30
CA PRO A 38 22.42 -35.32 -23.12
C PRO A 38 21.89 -36.05 -21.89
N GLU A 39 22.59 -37.12 -21.46
CA GLU A 39 22.19 -37.96 -20.33
C GLU A 39 22.81 -37.52 -18.99
N MET A 40 23.69 -36.52 -18.99
CA MET A 40 24.43 -36.11 -17.79
C MET A 40 23.56 -35.19 -16.91
N TRP A 41 23.27 -35.64 -15.69
CA TRP A 41 22.65 -34.83 -14.64
C TRP A 41 23.60 -34.73 -13.43
N PRO A 42 23.82 -33.54 -12.85
CA PRO A 42 24.65 -33.40 -11.66
C PRO A 42 24.08 -34.20 -10.48
N ALA A 43 24.95 -34.72 -9.61
CA ALA A 43 24.53 -35.33 -8.35
C ALA A 43 23.79 -34.30 -7.48
N ASP A 44 22.80 -34.74 -6.70
CA ASP A 44 21.94 -33.85 -5.89
C ASP A 44 22.74 -33.01 -4.87
N SER A 45 23.91 -33.50 -4.43
CA SER A 45 24.86 -32.80 -3.57
C SER A 45 25.54 -31.58 -4.23
N ALA A 46 25.43 -31.43 -5.55
CA ALA A 46 25.96 -30.29 -6.29
C ALA A 46 25.03 -29.07 -6.27
N PHE A 47 23.81 -29.20 -5.72
CA PHE A 47 22.85 -28.12 -5.60
C PHE A 47 22.83 -27.52 -4.19
N PRO A 48 22.53 -26.22 -4.03
CA PRO A 48 22.46 -25.58 -2.73
C PRO A 48 21.41 -26.23 -1.82
N SER A 49 21.75 -26.49 -0.56
CA SER A 49 20.87 -27.07 0.44
C SER A 49 19.60 -26.21 0.60
N GLY A 50 18.42 -26.84 0.52
CA GLY A 50 17.12 -26.18 0.72
C GLY A 50 16.42 -25.64 -0.53
N ARG A 51 17.03 -25.71 -1.73
CA ARG A 51 16.37 -25.31 -2.99
C ARG A 51 16.08 -26.53 -3.87
N LYS A 52 14.79 -26.83 -4.10
CA LYS A 52 14.38 -27.93 -5.00
C LYS A 52 14.68 -27.53 -6.46
N VAL A 53 15.66 -28.18 -7.08
CA VAL A 53 16.03 -27.95 -8.48
C VAL A 53 15.19 -28.86 -9.36
N VAL A 54 14.40 -28.27 -10.25
CA VAL A 54 13.51 -29.02 -11.14
C VAL A 54 14.27 -29.40 -12.43
N LYS A 55 14.26 -30.70 -12.75
CA LYS A 55 14.87 -31.27 -13.95
C LYS A 55 13.88 -31.25 -15.12
N TYR A 56 14.28 -30.62 -16.21
CA TYR A 56 13.56 -30.64 -17.49
C TYR A 56 14.29 -31.52 -18.49
N VAL A 57 13.52 -32.33 -19.21
CA VAL A 57 13.96 -33.02 -20.42
C VAL A 57 13.51 -32.17 -21.61
N VAL A 58 14.47 -31.61 -22.34
CA VAL A 58 14.22 -30.72 -23.47
C VAL A 58 14.51 -31.48 -24.76
N GLU A 59 13.52 -31.58 -25.64
CA GLU A 59 13.64 -32.17 -26.96
C GLU A 59 14.01 -31.07 -27.98
N LEU A 60 15.22 -31.16 -28.53
CA LEU A 60 15.74 -30.25 -29.55
C LEU A 60 16.22 -31.05 -30.75
N ALA A 61 15.65 -30.78 -31.93
CA ALA A 61 16.02 -31.42 -33.20
C ALA A 61 16.07 -32.97 -33.14
N GLY A 62 15.18 -33.59 -32.36
CA GLY A 62 15.11 -35.05 -32.19
C GLY A 62 16.07 -35.64 -31.15
N GLN A 63 16.80 -34.81 -30.39
CA GLN A 63 17.63 -35.23 -29.26
C GLN A 63 17.05 -34.71 -27.95
N ASN A 64 17.07 -35.57 -26.92
CA ASN A 64 16.67 -35.20 -25.56
C ASN A 64 17.90 -34.78 -24.77
N MET A 65 17.84 -33.64 -24.08
CA MET A 65 18.90 -33.19 -23.18
C MET A 65 18.32 -32.77 -21.83
N PHE A 66 19.12 -32.88 -20.77
CA PHE A 66 18.72 -32.43 -19.43
C PHE A 66 19.14 -30.99 -19.15
N MET A 67 18.18 -30.17 -18.74
CA MET A 67 18.38 -28.79 -18.32
C MET A 67 17.62 -28.50 -17.03
N THR A 68 18.07 -27.52 -16.25
CA THR A 68 17.29 -27.04 -15.10
C THR A 68 16.16 -26.13 -15.55
N ALA A 69 14.98 -26.23 -14.94
CA ALA A 69 13.83 -25.36 -15.23
C ALA A 69 14.19 -23.87 -15.19
N ASP A 70 14.91 -23.45 -14.14
CA ASP A 70 15.38 -22.07 -13.96
C ASP A 70 16.22 -21.56 -15.15
N ALA A 71 17.04 -22.42 -15.75
CA ALA A 71 17.87 -22.03 -16.89
C ALA A 71 17.06 -21.87 -18.17
N VAL A 72 16.06 -22.73 -18.40
CA VAL A 72 15.18 -22.65 -19.58
C VAL A 72 14.37 -21.35 -19.54
N GLU A 73 13.78 -21.02 -18.39
CA GLU A 73 13.06 -19.76 -18.21
C GLU A 73 14.00 -18.55 -18.33
N ALA A 74 15.20 -18.64 -17.78
CA ALA A 74 16.20 -17.58 -17.88
C ALA A 74 16.64 -17.29 -19.32
N ILE A 75 16.78 -18.31 -20.17
CA ILE A 75 17.07 -18.12 -21.61
C ILE A 75 15.97 -17.28 -22.27
N LEU A 76 14.71 -17.65 -22.06
CA LEU A 76 13.58 -16.94 -22.65
C LEU A 76 13.50 -15.47 -22.18
N ARG A 77 13.70 -15.24 -20.88
CA ARG A 77 13.75 -13.87 -20.34
C ARG A 77 14.93 -13.07 -20.88
N LEU A 78 16.11 -13.68 -20.98
CA LEU A 78 17.32 -13.05 -21.51
C LEU A 78 17.10 -12.60 -22.96
N LEU A 79 16.52 -13.47 -23.80
CA LEU A 79 16.20 -13.15 -25.19
C LEU A 79 15.19 -12.01 -25.32
N CYS A 80 14.31 -11.81 -24.34
CA CYS A 80 13.44 -10.64 -24.30
C CYS A 80 14.22 -9.37 -23.97
N TYR A 81 15.04 -9.40 -22.91
CA TYR A 81 15.85 -8.25 -22.50
C TYR A 81 16.85 -7.79 -23.57
N THR A 82 17.42 -8.74 -24.32
CA THR A 82 18.43 -8.44 -25.34
C THR A 82 17.85 -8.40 -26.76
N SER A 83 16.53 -8.29 -26.93
CA SER A 83 15.89 -8.33 -28.26
C SER A 83 16.39 -7.25 -29.23
N GLY A 84 16.83 -6.11 -28.69
CA GLY A 84 17.45 -5.02 -29.46
C GLY A 84 18.92 -5.26 -29.84
N LEU A 85 19.57 -6.29 -29.30
CA LEU A 85 20.98 -6.61 -29.49
C LEU A 85 21.11 -7.93 -30.29
N GLN A 86 20.96 -7.83 -31.62
CA GLN A 86 20.90 -8.95 -32.57
C GLN A 86 22.29 -9.59 -32.88
N GLY A 87 23.08 -9.84 -31.84
CA GLY A 87 24.39 -10.50 -31.92
C GLY A 87 24.32 -11.94 -32.43
N THR A 88 25.48 -12.54 -32.71
CA THR A 88 25.57 -13.94 -33.19
C THR A 88 25.01 -14.95 -32.19
N ALA A 89 25.34 -14.81 -30.90
CA ALA A 89 24.81 -15.67 -29.84
C ALA A 89 23.31 -15.49 -29.62
N TYR A 90 22.80 -14.26 -29.73
CA TYR A 90 21.36 -13.98 -29.70
C TYR A 90 20.64 -14.75 -30.80
N ARG A 91 21.10 -14.62 -32.05
CA ARG A 91 20.46 -15.28 -33.21
C ARG A 91 20.42 -16.79 -33.06
N LYS A 92 21.53 -17.42 -32.69
CA LYS A 92 21.60 -18.88 -32.45
C LYS A 92 20.63 -19.35 -31.37
N LEU A 93 20.55 -18.63 -30.25
CA LEU A 93 19.61 -18.97 -29.17
C LEU A 93 18.16 -18.69 -29.57
N ALA A 94 17.89 -17.57 -30.24
CA ALA A 94 16.56 -17.18 -30.68
C ALA A 94 16.00 -18.09 -31.79
N GLU A 95 16.84 -18.65 -32.65
CA GLU A 95 16.42 -19.67 -33.63
C GLU A 95 15.84 -20.92 -32.96
N VAL A 96 16.39 -21.30 -31.81
CA VAL A 96 15.99 -22.48 -31.06
C VAL A 96 14.83 -22.21 -30.11
N TRP A 97 14.92 -21.12 -29.34
CA TRP A 97 14.03 -20.84 -28.22
C TRP A 97 12.94 -19.81 -28.52
N LEU A 98 12.99 -19.15 -29.68
CA LEU A 98 11.94 -18.28 -30.20
C LEU A 98 11.81 -18.50 -31.72
N PRO A 99 11.53 -19.71 -32.22
CA PRO A 99 11.45 -19.96 -33.66
C PRO A 99 10.30 -19.19 -34.33
N GLU A 100 10.51 -18.70 -35.56
CA GLU A 100 9.46 -18.01 -36.33
C GLU A 100 8.52 -18.95 -37.08
N ASN A 101 9.06 -20.06 -37.58
CA ASN A 101 8.38 -20.98 -38.51
C ASN A 101 8.37 -22.44 -38.03
N SER A 102 8.85 -22.71 -36.81
CA SER A 102 8.87 -24.03 -36.20
C SER A 102 8.29 -23.97 -34.78
N PRO A 103 7.78 -25.10 -34.24
CA PRO A 103 7.31 -25.11 -32.86
C PRO A 103 8.46 -24.90 -31.87
N MET A 104 8.13 -24.32 -30.72
CA MET A 104 9.03 -24.23 -29.57
C MET A 104 9.52 -25.62 -29.13
N PRO A 105 10.68 -25.71 -28.46
CA PRO A 105 11.20 -26.97 -27.92
C PRO A 105 10.17 -27.65 -27.01
N LYS A 106 9.96 -28.96 -27.18
CA LYS A 106 9.09 -29.72 -26.28
C LYS A 106 9.83 -30.00 -24.99
N VAL A 107 9.17 -29.74 -23.87
CA VAL A 107 9.76 -29.93 -22.54
C VAL A 107 8.88 -30.82 -21.69
N THR A 108 9.51 -31.77 -21.00
CA THR A 108 8.83 -32.62 -20.02
C THR A 108 9.51 -32.56 -18.66
N CYS A 109 8.71 -32.67 -17.61
CA CYS A 109 9.16 -32.78 -16.21
C CYS A 109 8.48 -34.01 -15.62
N ASP A 110 9.25 -34.95 -15.08
CA ASP A 110 8.75 -36.23 -14.54
C ASP A 110 7.77 -36.96 -15.49
N GLY A 111 8.08 -36.93 -16.79
CA GLY A 111 7.27 -37.57 -17.85
C GLY A 111 6.00 -36.82 -18.26
N LYS A 112 5.71 -35.65 -17.68
CA LYS A 112 4.57 -34.81 -18.05
C LYS A 112 5.00 -33.65 -18.96
N PRO A 113 4.22 -33.30 -20.00
CA PRO A 113 4.51 -32.14 -20.82
C PRO A 113 4.40 -30.84 -20.00
N VAL A 114 5.34 -29.93 -20.23
CA VAL A 114 5.41 -28.61 -19.59
C VAL A 114 5.18 -27.55 -20.65
N ASP A 115 4.22 -26.66 -20.41
CA ASP A 115 4.08 -25.45 -21.21
C ASP A 115 5.17 -24.45 -20.81
N LEU A 116 6.07 -24.14 -21.75
CA LEU A 116 7.13 -23.17 -21.55
C LEU A 116 6.59 -21.74 -21.43
N LEU A 117 5.50 -21.43 -22.12
CA LEU A 117 4.92 -20.10 -22.18
C LEU A 117 3.79 -19.94 -21.16
N THR A 118 4.16 -20.01 -19.88
CA THR A 118 3.23 -19.75 -18.76
C THR A 118 2.55 -18.37 -18.88
N SER A 119 1.40 -18.18 -18.21
CA SER A 119 0.67 -16.90 -18.19
C SER A 119 1.59 -15.72 -17.83
N LYS A 120 2.46 -15.92 -16.82
CA LYS A 120 3.43 -14.93 -16.34
C LYS A 120 4.52 -14.64 -17.35
N LEU A 121 5.08 -15.66 -18.00
CA LEU A 121 6.13 -15.44 -19.00
C LEU A 121 5.58 -14.75 -20.25
N ARG A 122 4.37 -15.11 -20.70
CA ARG A 122 3.70 -14.40 -21.80
C ARG A 122 3.44 -12.94 -21.45
N ALA A 123 2.92 -12.68 -20.24
CA ALA A 123 2.69 -11.32 -19.76
C ALA A 123 4.01 -10.51 -19.66
N PHE A 124 5.12 -11.18 -19.33
CA PHE A 124 6.46 -10.60 -19.36
C PHE A 124 6.94 -10.29 -20.79
N MET A 125 6.82 -11.24 -21.72
CA MET A 125 7.19 -11.07 -23.13
C MET A 125 6.46 -9.90 -23.80
N LEU A 126 5.19 -9.69 -23.44
CA LEU A 126 4.34 -8.62 -23.99
C LEU A 126 4.64 -7.21 -23.47
N GLN A 127 5.62 -7.07 -22.56
CA GLN A 127 6.20 -5.78 -22.17
C GLN A 127 7.17 -5.25 -23.21
N PHE A 128 7.63 -6.11 -24.13
CA PHE A 128 8.63 -5.76 -25.14
C PHE A 128 7.97 -5.52 -26.50
N ASP A 129 8.63 -4.69 -27.31
CA ASP A 129 8.10 -4.19 -28.58
C ASP A 129 8.55 -5.00 -29.79
N HIS A 130 9.33 -6.06 -29.55
CA HIS A 130 9.90 -6.85 -30.61
C HIS A 130 8.82 -7.75 -31.23
N GLU A 131 8.46 -7.48 -32.49
CA GLU A 131 7.34 -8.09 -33.20
C GLU A 131 7.30 -9.62 -33.08
N LYS A 132 8.46 -10.27 -33.28
CA LYS A 132 8.63 -11.71 -33.12
C LYS A 132 8.22 -12.24 -31.74
N ILE A 133 8.63 -11.55 -30.67
CA ILE A 133 8.36 -11.93 -29.28
C ILE A 133 6.87 -11.78 -28.99
N VAL A 134 6.27 -10.67 -29.44
CA VAL A 134 4.83 -10.41 -29.29
C VAL A 134 4.01 -11.46 -30.03
N LYS A 135 4.40 -11.82 -31.26
CA LYS A 135 3.70 -12.84 -32.06
C LYS A 135 3.73 -14.21 -31.37
N ILE A 136 4.88 -14.64 -30.85
CA ILE A 136 5.02 -15.90 -30.11
C ILE A 136 4.19 -15.86 -28.81
N ALA A 137 4.26 -14.76 -28.06
CA ALA A 137 3.52 -14.63 -26.79
C ALA A 137 1.99 -14.62 -26.98
N MET A 138 1.50 -14.18 -28.14
CA MET A 138 0.07 -14.14 -28.50
C MET A 138 -0.43 -15.44 -29.15
N GLN A 139 0.44 -16.38 -29.49
CA GLN A 139 0.08 -17.59 -30.24
C GLN A 139 -0.62 -18.63 -29.35
N ASP A 140 -1.62 -19.33 -29.91
CA ASP A 140 -2.33 -20.47 -29.28
C ASP A 140 -2.96 -20.15 -27.90
N LEU A 141 -3.41 -18.91 -27.71
CA LEU A 141 -4.10 -18.48 -26.50
C LEU A 141 -5.56 -18.91 -26.50
N ASP A 142 -5.94 -19.76 -25.55
CA ASP A 142 -7.34 -19.96 -25.21
C ASP A 142 -7.91 -18.75 -24.44
N PRO A 143 -9.24 -18.60 -24.37
CA PRO A 143 -9.88 -17.42 -23.75
C PRO A 143 -9.55 -17.26 -22.25
N THR A 144 -9.37 -18.37 -21.53
CA THR A 144 -9.05 -18.35 -20.09
C THR A 144 -7.61 -17.94 -19.86
N LEU A 145 -6.69 -18.46 -20.67
CA LEU A 145 -5.28 -18.11 -20.62
C LEU A 145 -5.08 -16.65 -21.05
N ALA A 146 -5.77 -16.17 -22.08
CA ALA A 146 -5.75 -14.77 -22.50
C ALA A 146 -6.21 -13.84 -21.36
N LEU A 147 -7.28 -14.20 -20.65
CA LEU A 147 -7.78 -13.45 -19.48
C LEU A 147 -6.72 -13.41 -18.36
N LYS A 148 -6.09 -14.54 -18.05
CA LYS A 148 -5.02 -14.61 -17.04
C LYS A 148 -3.84 -13.73 -17.44
N VAL A 149 -3.34 -13.87 -18.67
CA VAL A 149 -2.20 -13.09 -19.18
C VAL A 149 -2.48 -11.58 -19.12
N ALA A 150 -3.69 -11.14 -19.45
CA ALA A 150 -4.09 -9.73 -19.34
C ALA A 150 -4.08 -9.20 -17.90
N CYS A 151 -4.23 -10.08 -16.91
CA CYS A 151 -4.36 -9.74 -15.49
C CYS A 151 -3.07 -9.93 -14.67
N GLU A 152 -1.97 -10.43 -15.25
CA GLU A 152 -0.76 -10.83 -14.50
C GLU A 152 0.31 -9.73 -14.36
N MET A 153 0.46 -8.84 -15.36
CA MET A 153 1.50 -7.79 -15.36
C MET A 153 0.96 -6.43 -15.79
N SER A 154 1.35 -5.36 -15.06
CA SER A 154 0.90 -3.98 -15.32
C SER A 154 1.63 -3.27 -16.47
N ALA A 155 2.85 -3.69 -16.78
CA ALA A 155 3.72 -3.00 -17.74
C ALA A 155 3.44 -3.37 -19.22
N MET A 156 2.35 -4.10 -19.48
CA MET A 156 1.96 -4.46 -20.84
C MET A 156 1.34 -3.27 -21.57
N ARG A 157 1.60 -3.16 -22.88
CA ARG A 157 0.98 -2.12 -23.71
C ARG A 157 -0.56 -2.24 -23.72
N PRO A 158 -1.30 -1.12 -23.70
CA PRO A 158 -2.76 -1.14 -23.77
C PRO A 158 -3.31 -1.84 -25.02
N THR A 159 -2.58 -1.78 -26.15
CA THR A 159 -2.96 -2.47 -27.40
C THR A 159 -2.91 -3.99 -27.26
N HIS A 160 -1.89 -4.53 -26.58
CA HIS A 160 -1.75 -5.96 -26.30
C HIS A 160 -2.81 -6.42 -25.30
N ALA A 161 -3.01 -5.66 -24.21
CA ALA A 161 -4.03 -5.94 -23.21
C ALA A 161 -5.46 -5.91 -23.81
N SER A 162 -5.74 -4.94 -24.68
CA SER A 162 -7.01 -4.86 -25.41
C SER A 162 -7.24 -6.08 -26.29
N HIS A 163 -6.22 -6.54 -27.01
CA HIS A 163 -6.31 -7.73 -27.85
C HIS A 163 -6.54 -9.01 -27.01
N LEU A 164 -5.84 -9.17 -25.89
CA LEU A 164 -6.02 -10.31 -24.98
C LEU A 164 -7.42 -10.33 -24.36
N LEU A 165 -7.91 -9.19 -23.87
CA LEU A 165 -9.25 -9.09 -23.30
C LEU A 165 -10.33 -9.27 -24.37
N LYS A 166 -10.05 -8.88 -25.61
CA LYS A 166 -10.91 -9.19 -26.75
C LYS A 166 -11.00 -10.71 -27.00
N ILE A 167 -9.86 -11.41 -27.03
CA ILE A 167 -9.83 -12.88 -27.13
C ILE A 167 -10.61 -13.52 -25.98
N ALA A 168 -10.42 -13.02 -24.75
CA ALA A 168 -11.08 -13.55 -23.55
C ALA A 168 -12.60 -13.35 -23.55
N CYS A 169 -13.10 -12.20 -24.02
CA CYS A 169 -14.50 -11.81 -23.90
C CYS A 169 -15.36 -12.10 -25.15
N GLU A 170 -14.79 -12.10 -26.35
CA GLU A 170 -15.57 -12.29 -27.60
C GLU A 170 -15.75 -13.75 -27.99
N SER A 171 -14.81 -14.62 -27.62
CA SER A 171 -14.81 -16.03 -28.03
C SER A 171 -15.85 -16.87 -27.28
N ARG A 172 -16.12 -16.54 -26.00
CA ARG A 172 -17.18 -17.13 -25.18
C ARG A 172 -17.58 -16.16 -24.06
N PRO A 173 -18.85 -16.18 -23.60
CA PRO A 173 -19.26 -15.39 -22.45
C PRO A 173 -18.48 -15.84 -21.19
N LEU A 174 -17.92 -14.88 -20.47
CA LEU A 174 -17.16 -15.12 -19.24
C LEU A 174 -18.06 -15.66 -18.14
N THR A 175 -17.65 -16.75 -17.49
CA THR A 175 -18.36 -17.29 -16.33
C THR A 175 -17.78 -16.76 -15.02
N LYS A 176 -18.58 -16.82 -13.94
CA LYS A 176 -18.10 -16.50 -12.59
C LYS A 176 -16.88 -17.33 -12.18
N SER A 177 -16.79 -18.57 -12.64
CA SER A 177 -15.68 -19.47 -12.33
C SER A 177 -14.35 -19.05 -12.99
N ASP A 178 -14.42 -18.50 -14.21
CA ASP A 178 -13.23 -18.04 -14.94
C ASP A 178 -12.59 -16.85 -14.21
N VAL A 179 -13.43 -15.93 -13.71
CA VAL A 179 -13.03 -14.73 -12.97
C VAL A 179 -12.54 -15.05 -11.56
N MET A 180 -13.15 -16.03 -10.87
CA MET A 180 -12.69 -16.49 -9.56
C MET A 180 -11.32 -17.20 -9.61
N SER A 181 -10.92 -17.70 -10.78
CA SER A 181 -9.60 -18.31 -10.98
C SER A 181 -8.45 -17.32 -11.15
N LEU A 182 -8.75 -16.01 -11.16
CA LEU A 182 -7.77 -14.95 -11.33
C LEU A 182 -7.03 -14.64 -10.03
N ASP A 183 -5.79 -14.17 -10.16
CA ASP A 183 -4.96 -13.76 -9.03
C ASP A 183 -5.56 -12.55 -8.29
N LYS A 184 -5.24 -12.38 -7.01
CA LYS A 184 -5.72 -11.26 -6.17
C LYS A 184 -5.37 -9.88 -6.75
N THR A 185 -4.34 -9.81 -7.60
CA THR A 185 -3.92 -8.59 -8.31
C THR A 185 -4.75 -8.26 -9.55
N ALA A 186 -5.60 -9.19 -10.03
CA ALA A 186 -6.35 -9.03 -11.28
C ALA A 186 -7.28 -7.82 -11.27
N ARG A 187 -7.93 -7.51 -10.13
CA ARG A 187 -8.79 -6.31 -10.02
C ARG A 187 -7.99 -5.02 -10.22
N VAL A 188 -6.77 -4.96 -9.69
CA VAL A 188 -5.88 -3.80 -9.86
C VAL A 188 -5.51 -3.65 -11.33
N MET A 189 -5.15 -4.75 -12.00
CA MET A 189 -4.78 -4.75 -13.42
C MET A 189 -5.96 -4.37 -14.32
N LEU A 190 -7.15 -4.91 -14.06
CA LEU A 190 -8.36 -4.56 -14.80
C LEU A 190 -8.77 -3.10 -14.59
N ASN A 191 -8.56 -2.54 -13.40
CA ASN A 191 -8.74 -1.11 -13.15
C ASN A 191 -7.75 -0.26 -13.97
N ILE A 192 -6.48 -0.66 -14.05
CA ILE A 192 -5.48 0.01 -14.89
C ILE A 192 -5.91 -0.04 -16.38
N HIS A 193 -6.36 -1.19 -16.85
CA HIS A 193 -6.87 -1.37 -18.22
C HIS A 193 -8.12 -0.55 -18.50
N SER A 194 -9.05 -0.46 -17.54
CA SER A 194 -10.24 0.39 -17.62
C SER A 194 -9.88 1.88 -17.67
N ILE A 195 -8.90 2.33 -16.88
CA ILE A 195 -8.38 3.70 -16.92
C ILE A 195 -7.78 4.01 -18.31
N ASN A 196 -7.11 3.03 -18.92
CA ASN A 196 -6.59 3.13 -20.29
C ASN A 196 -7.67 3.02 -21.39
N GLY A 197 -8.96 3.01 -21.03
CA GLY A 197 -10.07 3.00 -21.98
C GLY A 197 -10.36 1.64 -22.63
N ILE A 198 -9.86 0.54 -22.07
CA ILE A 198 -10.09 -0.80 -22.63
C ILE A 198 -11.49 -1.29 -22.21
N GLN A 199 -12.41 -1.30 -23.17
CA GLN A 199 -13.83 -1.60 -22.96
C GLN A 199 -14.09 -2.96 -22.30
N TYR A 200 -13.37 -4.00 -22.73
CA TYR A 200 -13.54 -5.35 -22.19
C TYR A 200 -13.12 -5.48 -20.72
N ALA A 201 -12.25 -4.59 -20.21
CA ALA A 201 -11.85 -4.61 -18.79
C ALA A 201 -13.03 -4.27 -17.86
N GLN A 202 -13.92 -3.35 -18.27
CA GLN A 202 -15.11 -2.97 -17.51
C GLN A 202 -16.11 -4.13 -17.41
N GLN A 203 -16.21 -4.96 -18.44
CA GLN A 203 -17.07 -6.15 -18.42
C GLN A 203 -16.59 -7.17 -17.38
N VAL A 204 -15.28 -7.41 -17.30
CA VAL A 204 -14.70 -8.32 -16.27
C VAL A 204 -14.85 -7.73 -14.87
N LEU A 205 -14.67 -6.42 -14.71
CA LEU A 205 -14.87 -5.73 -13.43
C LEU A 205 -16.33 -5.82 -12.94
N ALA A 206 -17.31 -5.66 -13.84
CA ALA A 206 -18.72 -5.82 -13.49
C ALA A 206 -19.04 -7.24 -13.00
N LEU A 207 -18.48 -8.26 -13.64
CA LEU A 207 -18.58 -9.66 -13.19
C LEU A 207 -17.91 -9.89 -11.82
N LEU A 208 -16.73 -9.29 -11.57
CA LEU A 208 -16.08 -9.32 -10.24
C LEU A 208 -16.96 -8.68 -9.17
N ASP A 209 -17.61 -7.57 -9.49
CA ASP A 209 -18.52 -6.86 -8.58
C ASP A 209 -19.79 -7.68 -8.29
N GLU A 210 -20.35 -8.35 -9.30
CA GLU A 210 -21.49 -9.26 -9.14
C GLU A 210 -21.15 -10.48 -8.29
N ILE A 211 -19.96 -11.06 -8.45
CA ILE A 211 -19.51 -12.19 -7.64
C ILE A 211 -19.39 -11.78 -6.17
N GLN A 212 -18.79 -10.61 -5.89
CA GLN A 212 -18.68 -10.07 -4.54
C GLN A 212 -20.04 -9.79 -3.91
N LYS A 213 -21.00 -9.27 -4.68
CA LYS A 213 -22.38 -9.06 -4.23
C LYS A 213 -23.13 -10.37 -3.99
N SER A 214 -22.84 -11.43 -4.75
CA SER A 214 -23.47 -12.76 -4.57
C SER A 214 -22.85 -13.63 -3.47
N GLY A 215 -21.71 -13.24 -2.90
CA GLY A 215 -21.03 -13.98 -1.82
C GLY A 215 -21.61 -13.75 -0.41
N GLU A 216 -22.58 -12.83 -0.25
CA GLU A 216 -23.22 -12.52 1.04
C GLU A 216 -24.47 -13.36 1.34
N GLU A 217 -24.91 -14.26 0.46
CA GLU A 217 -26.02 -15.19 0.75
C GLU A 217 -25.53 -16.52 1.34
N LYS A 218 -25.63 -16.60 2.68
CA LYS A 218 -25.81 -17.80 3.53
C LYS A 218 -24.76 -18.91 3.44
N MET A 219 -23.81 -18.86 4.37
CA MET A 219 -23.48 -20.05 5.17
C MET A 219 -23.81 -19.74 6.63
N GLU A 220 -24.90 -20.33 7.11
CA GLU A 220 -25.30 -20.29 8.52
C GLU A 220 -24.24 -20.98 9.38
N VAL A 221 -23.51 -20.19 10.18
CA VAL A 221 -22.98 -20.67 11.47
C VAL A 221 -23.22 -19.56 12.49
N ASN A 222 -24.34 -19.70 13.20
CA ASN A 222 -24.68 -18.98 14.43
C ASN A 222 -24.06 -19.76 15.63
N PRO A 223 -23.93 -19.19 16.85
CA PRO A 223 -23.21 -17.97 17.25
C PRO A 223 -22.39 -18.20 18.55
N PHE A 224 -21.40 -17.35 18.89
CA PHE A 224 -21.23 -16.75 20.23
C PHE A 224 -20.12 -15.67 20.23
N HIS A 225 -20.60 -14.45 20.49
CA HIS A 225 -20.05 -13.11 20.77
C HIS A 225 -18.53 -12.88 20.90
N ASN A 226 -17.92 -11.98 20.11
CA ASN A 226 -17.99 -10.50 20.06
C ASN A 226 -17.02 -9.79 21.04
N ILE A 227 -15.86 -9.36 20.51
CA ILE A 227 -15.32 -8.03 20.79
C ILE A 227 -15.20 -7.33 19.44
N THR A 228 -16.01 -6.29 19.30
CA THR A 228 -16.27 -5.43 18.14
C THR A 228 -15.02 -4.85 17.46
N PRO A 229 -14.87 -4.98 16.13
CA PRO A 229 -14.19 -3.99 15.32
C PRO A 229 -15.05 -2.71 15.30
N ARG A 230 -14.40 -1.56 15.53
CA ARG A 230 -14.98 -0.24 15.27
C ARG A 230 -15.58 -0.23 13.86
N LYS A 231 -16.89 0.03 13.80
CA LYS A 231 -17.64 0.31 12.57
C LYS A 231 -16.82 1.25 11.67
N ALA A 232 -16.45 0.75 10.49
CA ALA A 232 -16.48 1.63 9.32
C ALA A 232 -17.93 2.13 9.21
N THR A 233 -18.09 3.43 9.05
CA THR A 233 -19.37 4.07 8.83
C THR A 233 -20.05 3.36 7.66
N GLU A 234 -21.03 2.51 7.97
CA GLU A 234 -21.99 2.01 7.00
C GLU A 234 -22.55 3.22 6.28
N ILE A 235 -22.31 3.33 4.97
CA ILE A 235 -23.24 4.07 4.13
C ILE A 235 -24.50 3.22 4.15
N ILE A 236 -25.37 3.49 5.13
CA ILE A 236 -26.73 2.99 5.15
C ILE A 236 -27.34 3.50 3.83
N GLU A 237 -27.51 2.63 2.84
CA GLU A 237 -28.44 2.95 1.77
C GLU A 237 -29.80 3.11 2.43
N PRO A 238 -30.38 4.33 2.44
CA PRO A 238 -31.65 4.53 3.09
C PRO A 238 -32.70 3.64 2.39
N PRO A 239 -33.70 3.11 3.10
CA PRO A 239 -34.83 2.43 2.47
C PRO A 239 -35.38 3.33 1.36
N PRO A 240 -35.97 2.78 0.27
CA PRO A 240 -36.43 3.57 -0.87
C PRO A 240 -37.27 4.73 -0.37
N ALA A 241 -36.67 5.92 -0.35
CA ALA A 241 -37.23 7.06 0.34
C ALA A 241 -38.54 7.41 -0.35
N LYS A 242 -39.62 7.45 0.43
CA LYS A 242 -40.91 7.98 -0.03
C LYS A 242 -40.63 9.33 -0.72
N PRO A 243 -41.12 9.55 -1.96
CA PRO A 243 -40.87 10.80 -2.67
C PRO A 243 -41.35 11.97 -1.82
N MET A 244 -40.48 12.97 -1.64
CA MET A 244 -40.76 14.14 -0.82
C MET A 244 -41.97 14.90 -1.37
N THR A 245 -42.91 15.24 -0.49
CA THR A 245 -44.05 16.10 -0.81
C THR A 245 -43.61 17.57 -0.94
N ARG A 246 -44.42 18.40 -1.61
CA ARG A 246 -44.20 19.85 -1.70
C ARG A 246 -43.95 20.51 -0.34
N VAL A 247 -44.69 20.09 0.70
CA VAL A 247 -44.59 20.67 2.05
C VAL A 247 -43.26 20.33 2.70
N GLU A 248 -42.83 19.06 2.60
CA GLU A 248 -41.54 18.59 3.12
C GLU A 248 -40.38 19.29 2.40
N MET A 249 -40.49 19.50 1.09
CA MET A 249 -39.49 20.23 0.29
C MET A 249 -39.28 21.66 0.80
N VAL A 250 -40.36 22.41 1.01
CA VAL A 250 -40.30 23.78 1.53
C VAL A 250 -39.67 23.80 2.93
N GLN A 251 -39.96 22.81 3.77
CA GLN A 251 -39.38 22.71 5.11
C GLN A 251 -37.87 22.47 5.05
N HIS A 252 -37.40 21.58 4.18
CA HIS A 252 -35.98 21.32 3.98
C HIS A 252 -35.23 22.53 3.40
N LEU A 253 -35.83 23.23 2.44
CA LEU A 253 -35.23 24.44 1.86
C LEU A 253 -35.11 25.57 2.88
N LYS A 254 -36.12 25.76 3.74
CA LYS A 254 -36.07 26.72 4.85
C LYS A 254 -34.96 26.38 5.85
N ALA A 255 -34.79 25.11 6.17
CA ALA A 255 -33.71 24.64 7.04
C ALA A 255 -32.31 24.80 6.41
N ALA A 256 -32.21 24.79 5.08
CA ALA A 256 -30.94 25.00 4.36
C ALA A 256 -30.56 26.49 4.21
N THR A 257 -31.54 27.41 4.19
CA THR A 257 -31.31 28.86 4.09
C THR A 257 -31.09 29.51 5.46
N ILE A 258 -29.99 29.17 6.14
CA ILE A 258 -29.56 29.78 7.41
C ILE A 258 -28.50 30.86 7.13
N PRO A 259 -28.66 32.10 7.63
CA PRO A 259 -27.64 33.14 7.48
C PRO A 259 -26.28 32.71 8.10
N ASN A 260 -25.17 32.93 7.40
CA ASN A 260 -23.80 32.61 7.83
C ASN A 260 -23.45 31.12 7.97
N ALA A 261 -24.28 30.21 7.45
CA ALA A 261 -23.96 28.79 7.34
C ALA A 261 -23.86 28.38 5.85
N PRO A 262 -23.02 27.40 5.49
CA PRO A 262 -22.90 26.94 4.12
C PRO A 262 -24.24 26.35 3.64
N PHE A 263 -24.72 26.82 2.49
CA PHE A 263 -25.94 26.31 1.88
C PHE A 263 -25.70 24.93 1.28
N VAL A 264 -26.24 23.89 1.92
CA VAL A 264 -26.09 22.50 1.48
C VAL A 264 -27.46 21.94 1.06
N LEU A 265 -27.51 21.37 -0.14
CA LEU A 265 -28.67 20.63 -0.63
C LEU A 265 -28.40 19.13 -0.49
N SER A 266 -29.30 18.42 0.18
CA SER A 266 -29.21 16.97 0.29
C SER A 266 -29.52 16.27 -1.04
N TRP A 267 -28.96 15.08 -1.24
CA TRP A 267 -29.21 14.26 -2.44
C TRP A 267 -30.70 14.00 -2.71
N ASN A 268 -31.50 13.88 -1.65
CA ASN A 268 -32.95 13.68 -1.75
C ASN A 268 -33.65 14.86 -2.45
N ILE A 269 -33.18 16.09 -2.21
CA ILE A 269 -33.71 17.29 -2.89
C ILE A 269 -33.41 17.24 -4.39
N TRP A 270 -32.19 16.85 -4.75
CA TRP A 270 -31.77 16.76 -6.15
C TRP A 270 -32.56 15.68 -6.93
N ARG A 271 -32.78 14.53 -6.29
CA ARG A 271 -33.54 13.41 -6.87
C ARG A 271 -35.03 13.75 -7.04
N ASP A 272 -35.67 14.30 -6.01
CA ASP A 272 -37.13 14.42 -5.98
C ASP A 272 -37.63 15.63 -6.79
N THR A 273 -36.84 16.71 -6.87
CA THR A 273 -37.13 17.85 -7.76
C THR A 273 -37.14 17.47 -9.25
N GLN A 274 -36.31 16.51 -9.67
CA GLN A 274 -36.32 16.04 -11.05
C GLN A 274 -37.49 15.08 -11.35
N ARG A 275 -38.13 14.51 -10.33
CA ARG A 275 -39.20 13.52 -10.48
C ARG A 275 -40.58 14.16 -10.55
N ALA A 276 -40.83 15.23 -9.79
CA ALA A 276 -42.14 15.84 -9.66
C ALA A 276 -42.12 17.36 -9.92
N GLU A 277 -43.01 17.85 -10.78
CA GLU A 277 -43.08 19.24 -11.22
C GLU A 277 -43.48 20.20 -10.09
N ASP A 278 -44.42 19.79 -9.23
CA ASP A 278 -44.89 20.53 -8.07
C ASP A 278 -43.80 20.75 -7.02
N VAL A 279 -42.90 19.76 -6.85
CA VAL A 279 -41.73 19.84 -5.99
C VAL A 279 -40.66 20.77 -6.58
N ALA A 280 -40.41 20.70 -7.89
CA ALA A 280 -39.51 21.63 -8.57
C ALA A 280 -40.01 23.09 -8.49
N MET A 281 -41.32 23.30 -8.63
CA MET A 281 -41.95 24.61 -8.49
C MET A 281 -41.78 25.20 -7.08
N ALA A 282 -41.82 24.36 -6.04
CA ALA A 282 -41.56 24.79 -4.67
C ALA A 282 -40.14 25.35 -4.48
N VAL A 283 -39.14 24.76 -5.16
CA VAL A 283 -37.76 25.26 -5.14
C VAL A 283 -37.64 26.61 -5.85
N VAL A 284 -38.34 26.81 -6.97
CA VAL A 284 -38.37 28.11 -7.68
C VAL A 284 -39.04 29.18 -6.81
N GLU A 285 -40.15 28.85 -6.14
CA GLU A 285 -40.84 29.77 -5.22
C GLU A 285 -39.97 30.13 -4.01
N HIS A 286 -39.20 29.18 -3.47
CA HIS A 286 -38.28 29.44 -2.36
C HIS A 286 -37.11 30.34 -2.76
N LEU A 287 -36.56 30.14 -3.97
CA LEU A 287 -35.56 31.02 -4.56
C LEU A 287 -36.11 32.45 -4.75
N GLU A 288 -37.34 32.58 -5.26
CA GLU A 288 -38.03 33.86 -5.42
C GLU A 288 -38.27 34.57 -4.08
N GLY A 289 -38.68 33.82 -3.05
CA GLY A 289 -38.98 34.35 -1.72
C GLY A 289 -37.75 34.76 -0.91
N ASN A 290 -36.57 34.17 -1.18
CA ASN A 290 -35.33 34.39 -0.41
C ASN A 290 -34.21 35.02 -1.26
N LEU A 291 -34.58 35.84 -2.26
CA LEU A 291 -33.64 36.40 -3.24
C LEU A 291 -32.43 37.11 -2.61
N LYS A 292 -32.62 37.85 -1.52
CA LYS A 292 -31.53 38.57 -0.84
C LYS A 292 -30.44 37.63 -0.32
N PHE A 293 -30.81 36.45 0.17
CA PHE A 293 -29.87 35.43 0.63
C PHE A 293 -29.07 34.86 -0.56
N PHE A 294 -29.75 34.40 -1.61
CA PHE A 294 -29.10 33.79 -2.76
C PHE A 294 -28.26 34.78 -3.59
N LEU A 295 -28.60 36.07 -3.62
CA LEU A 295 -27.74 37.08 -4.24
C LEU A 295 -26.49 37.40 -3.40
N GLY A 296 -26.56 37.21 -2.08
CA GLY A 296 -25.43 37.40 -1.15
C GLY A 296 -24.50 36.20 -1.06
N ASP A 297 -24.97 35.00 -1.40
CA ASP A 297 -24.21 33.74 -1.37
C ASP A 297 -24.14 33.10 -2.77
N ARG A 298 -22.97 33.25 -3.41
CA ARG A 298 -22.70 32.76 -4.77
C ARG A 298 -22.82 31.25 -4.88
N GLU A 299 -22.38 30.51 -3.87
CA GLU A 299 -22.38 29.05 -3.91
C GLU A 299 -23.80 28.52 -3.75
N ALA A 300 -24.58 29.13 -2.87
CA ALA A 300 -26.01 28.83 -2.72
C ALA A 300 -26.78 29.03 -4.03
N PHE A 301 -26.50 30.15 -4.74
CA PHE A 301 -27.14 30.46 -6.02
C PHE A 301 -26.80 29.42 -7.10
N ASN A 302 -25.53 29.04 -7.21
CA ASN A 302 -25.09 28.06 -8.21
C ASN A 302 -25.66 26.68 -7.93
N LEU A 303 -25.70 26.26 -6.67
CA LEU A 303 -26.24 24.97 -6.25
C LEU A 303 -27.74 24.86 -6.56
N ILE A 304 -28.53 25.89 -6.25
CA ILE A 304 -29.98 25.85 -6.51
C ILE A 304 -30.29 25.92 -8.02
N PHE A 305 -29.52 26.67 -8.81
CA PHE A 305 -29.65 26.68 -10.27
C PHE A 305 -29.21 25.37 -10.92
N ALA A 306 -28.22 24.68 -10.37
CA ALA A 306 -27.81 23.35 -10.84
C ALA A 306 -28.93 22.30 -10.66
N VAL A 307 -29.76 22.44 -9.62
CA VAL A 307 -30.95 21.60 -9.42
C VAL A 307 -32.05 21.97 -10.41
N LEU A 308 -32.30 23.27 -10.59
CA LEU A 308 -33.39 23.79 -11.40
C LEU A 308 -33.14 23.70 -12.92
N GLY A 309 -31.88 23.66 -13.36
CA GLY A 309 -31.51 23.60 -14.78
C GLY A 309 -32.02 22.34 -15.51
N PRO A 310 -31.76 21.12 -15.00
CA PRO A 310 -32.36 19.90 -15.53
C PRO A 310 -33.90 19.92 -15.44
N CYS A 311 -34.46 20.46 -14.36
CA CYS A 311 -35.91 20.59 -14.19
C CYS A 311 -36.54 21.51 -15.24
N ALA A 312 -35.88 22.60 -15.62
CA ALA A 312 -36.35 23.53 -16.66
C ALA A 312 -36.32 22.92 -18.08
N LYS A 313 -35.49 21.89 -18.31
CA LYS A 313 -35.53 21.11 -19.57
C LYS A 313 -36.71 20.14 -19.60
N LYS A 314 -37.09 19.61 -18.43
CA LYS A 314 -38.14 18.58 -18.28
C LYS A 314 -39.54 19.16 -18.09
N PHE A 315 -39.68 20.26 -17.35
CA PHE A 315 -40.95 20.86 -16.96
C PHE A 315 -41.10 22.27 -17.55
N PRO A 316 -42.03 22.49 -18.51
CA PRO A 316 -42.23 23.79 -19.15
C PRO A 316 -42.66 24.91 -18.19
N SER A 317 -43.41 24.59 -17.14
CA SER A 317 -43.86 25.59 -16.15
C SER A 317 -42.68 26.16 -15.36
N VAL A 318 -41.74 25.30 -14.93
CA VAL A 318 -40.49 25.66 -14.25
C VAL A 318 -39.63 26.54 -15.15
N LYS A 319 -39.50 26.20 -16.43
CA LYS A 319 -38.76 27.01 -17.42
C LYS A 319 -39.36 28.41 -17.57
N ARG A 320 -40.69 28.50 -17.69
CA ARG A 320 -41.41 29.78 -17.82
C ARG A 320 -41.25 30.65 -16.58
N ARG A 321 -41.31 30.04 -15.40
CA ARG A 321 -41.13 30.75 -14.12
C ARG A 321 -39.69 31.23 -13.94
N LEU A 322 -38.69 30.40 -14.25
CA LEU A 322 -37.28 30.78 -14.21
C LEU A 322 -36.91 31.86 -15.22
N SER A 323 -37.51 31.85 -16.41
CA SER A 323 -37.34 32.93 -17.40
C SER A 323 -37.90 34.25 -16.87
N THR A 324 -39.09 34.22 -16.25
CA THR A 324 -39.71 35.41 -15.63
C THR A 324 -38.88 35.93 -14.46
N PHE A 325 -38.42 35.04 -13.58
CA PHE A 325 -37.52 35.35 -12.47
C PHE A 325 -36.22 35.96 -12.97
N SER A 326 -35.57 35.32 -13.95
CA SER A 326 -34.28 35.77 -14.48
C SER A 326 -34.38 37.13 -15.14
N ALA A 327 -35.47 37.41 -15.86
CA ALA A 327 -35.70 38.72 -16.46
C ALA A 327 -35.92 39.81 -15.41
N LYS A 328 -36.49 39.47 -14.25
CA LYS A 328 -36.69 40.39 -13.12
C LYS A 328 -35.37 40.65 -12.39
N VAL A 329 -34.56 39.61 -12.15
CA VAL A 329 -33.26 39.74 -11.48
C VAL A 329 -32.26 40.50 -12.36
N LEU A 330 -32.16 40.20 -13.66
CA LEU A 330 -31.27 40.91 -14.59
C LEU A 330 -31.55 42.42 -14.72
N LYS A 331 -32.75 42.88 -14.35
CA LYS A 331 -33.10 44.31 -14.28
C LYS A 331 -32.72 44.98 -12.95
N SER A 332 -32.31 44.20 -11.95
CA SER A 332 -31.88 44.70 -10.64
C SER A 332 -30.40 45.11 -10.66
N ALA A 333 -30.10 46.28 -10.10
CA ALA A 333 -28.74 46.81 -9.96
C ALA A 333 -27.82 45.95 -9.06
N ALA A 334 -28.37 44.97 -8.32
CA ALA A 334 -27.64 44.08 -7.42
C ALA A 334 -27.17 42.76 -8.06
N THR A 335 -27.25 42.62 -9.38
CA THR A 335 -26.89 41.36 -10.07
C THR A 335 -25.37 41.24 -10.23
N SER A 336 -24.78 40.26 -9.56
CA SER A 336 -23.34 39.98 -9.68
C SER A 336 -22.99 39.43 -11.09
N PRO A 337 -21.87 39.87 -11.71
CA PRO A 337 -21.42 39.35 -13.01
C PRO A 337 -21.20 37.83 -13.03
N ALA A 338 -20.98 37.21 -11.85
CA ALA A 338 -20.75 35.77 -11.72
C ALA A 338 -22.03 34.92 -11.91
N ILE A 339 -23.21 35.47 -11.60
CA ILE A 339 -24.51 34.78 -11.73
C ILE A 339 -25.28 35.19 -12.98
N GLU A 340 -24.89 36.32 -13.59
CA GLU A 340 -25.51 36.87 -14.79
C GLU A 340 -25.52 35.88 -15.96
N GLY A 341 -24.45 35.11 -16.12
CA GLY A 341 -24.35 34.08 -17.17
C GLY A 341 -25.40 32.98 -17.06
N HIS A 342 -25.77 32.56 -15.83
CA HIS A 342 -26.81 31.55 -15.61
C HIS A 342 -28.21 32.12 -15.84
N LEU A 343 -28.44 33.38 -15.44
CA LEU A 343 -29.71 34.08 -15.63
C LEU A 343 -30.01 34.33 -17.13
N ARG A 344 -29.01 34.70 -17.93
CA ARG A 344 -29.18 34.97 -19.37
C ARG A 344 -29.52 33.73 -20.19
N GLN A 345 -29.18 32.52 -19.73
CA GLN A 345 -29.62 31.27 -20.38
C GLN A 345 -31.15 31.17 -20.49
N TYR A 346 -31.88 31.83 -19.59
CA TYR A 346 -33.34 31.83 -19.56
C TYR A 346 -33.95 33.13 -20.12
N VAL A 347 -33.13 34.11 -20.53
CA VAL A 347 -33.55 35.39 -21.12
C VAL A 347 -32.66 35.74 -22.32
N PRO A 348 -32.84 35.06 -23.46
CA PRO A 348 -31.96 35.22 -24.62
C PRO A 348 -31.97 36.63 -25.26
N ASN A 349 -32.99 37.46 -24.98
CA ASN A 349 -33.15 38.80 -25.56
C ASN A 349 -32.69 39.94 -24.63
N ALA A 350 -31.94 39.67 -23.55
CA ALA A 350 -31.47 40.71 -22.63
C ALA A 350 -30.31 41.53 -23.26
N PRO A 351 -30.31 42.88 -23.17
CA PRO A 351 -29.27 43.73 -23.77
C PRO A 351 -27.87 43.36 -23.26
N ALA A 352 -26.88 43.35 -24.16
CA ALA A 352 -25.52 42.92 -23.87
C ALA A 352 -24.81 43.86 -22.88
N PRO A 353 -24.00 43.36 -21.94
CA PRO A 353 -23.22 44.20 -21.05
C PRO A 353 -22.12 44.91 -21.84
N THR A 354 -21.82 46.15 -21.45
CA THR A 354 -20.69 46.94 -21.95
C THR A 354 -19.38 46.19 -21.69
N SER A 355 -18.90 45.46 -22.69
CA SER A 355 -17.66 44.68 -22.60
C SER A 355 -16.45 45.61 -22.58
N GLN A 356 -15.86 45.82 -21.40
CA GLN A 356 -14.43 46.10 -21.32
C GLN A 356 -13.71 44.83 -21.81
N LYS A 357 -12.93 44.92 -22.89
CA LYS A 357 -12.09 43.81 -23.38
C LYS A 357 -11.19 43.33 -22.24
N LYS A 358 -11.43 42.11 -21.73
CA LYS A 358 -10.52 41.45 -20.79
C LYS A 358 -9.21 41.15 -21.52
N LYS A 359 -8.08 41.62 -21.00
CA LYS A 359 -6.74 41.23 -21.45
C LYS A 359 -6.62 39.69 -21.32
N GLU A 360 -6.26 39.00 -22.40
CA GLU A 360 -5.86 37.60 -22.33
C GLU A 360 -4.49 37.52 -21.63
N LEU A 361 -4.39 36.68 -20.60
CA LEU A 361 -3.17 36.50 -19.82
C LEU A 361 -2.24 35.52 -20.55
N THR A 362 -0.93 35.74 -20.50
CA THR A 362 0.07 34.77 -21.00
C THR A 362 0.22 33.58 -20.05
N ASP A 363 0.90 32.51 -20.48
CA ASP A 363 1.17 31.33 -19.63
C ASP A 363 1.94 31.70 -18.36
N GLU A 364 2.90 32.60 -18.49
CA GLU A 364 3.74 33.09 -17.41
C GLU A 364 2.93 33.97 -16.45
N GLU A 365 2.08 34.87 -16.95
CA GLU A 365 1.16 35.67 -16.13
C GLU A 365 0.13 34.78 -15.40
N MET A 366 -0.34 33.71 -16.04
CA MET A 366 -1.24 32.73 -15.43
C MET A 366 -0.54 31.92 -14.33
N LEU A 367 0.69 31.46 -14.57
CA LEU A 367 1.48 30.71 -13.59
C LEU A 367 1.86 31.58 -12.39
N GLU A 368 2.26 32.83 -12.62
CA GLU A 368 2.57 33.81 -11.58
C GLU A 368 1.32 34.13 -10.73
N ALA A 369 0.16 34.33 -11.36
CA ALA A 369 -1.10 34.54 -10.65
C ALA A 369 -1.51 33.32 -9.80
N LEU A 370 -1.27 32.10 -10.30
CA LEU A 370 -1.53 30.86 -9.56
C LEU A 370 -0.57 30.69 -8.36
N HIS A 371 0.69 31.07 -8.53
CA HIS A 371 1.72 31.00 -7.49
C HIS A 371 1.54 32.04 -6.38
N THR A 372 1.39 33.32 -6.76
CA THR A 372 1.21 34.44 -5.82
C THR A 372 -0.17 34.44 -5.14
N LYS A 373 -1.11 33.64 -5.65
CA LYS A 373 -2.53 33.60 -5.24
C LYS A 373 -3.26 34.93 -5.47
N VAL A 374 -2.67 35.87 -6.21
CA VAL A 374 -3.28 37.14 -6.61
C VAL A 374 -4.01 36.92 -7.92
N ILE A 375 -5.29 36.54 -7.83
CA ILE A 375 -6.13 36.23 -8.99
C ILE A 375 -6.58 37.54 -9.67
N PRO A 376 -6.29 37.76 -10.98
CA PRO A 376 -6.74 38.95 -11.69
C PRO A 376 -8.26 39.08 -11.74
N ALA A 377 -8.75 40.32 -11.76
CA ALA A 377 -10.17 40.63 -11.76
C ALA A 377 -10.90 39.93 -12.92
N GLY A 378 -11.95 39.18 -12.59
CA GLY A 378 -12.74 38.43 -13.58
C GLY A 378 -12.22 37.04 -13.93
N TYR A 379 -11.22 36.53 -13.22
CA TYR A 379 -10.78 35.13 -13.21
C TYR A 379 -11.06 34.46 -11.85
N SER A 380 -11.12 33.13 -11.84
CA SER A 380 -11.08 32.31 -10.60
C SER A 380 -9.86 31.39 -10.65
N ARG A 381 -9.36 30.91 -9.50
CA ARG A 381 -8.21 29.98 -9.46
C ARG A 381 -8.44 28.75 -10.34
N ALA A 382 -9.61 28.12 -10.23
CA ALA A 382 -9.97 26.97 -11.05
C ALA A 382 -10.05 27.31 -12.55
N LEU A 383 -10.54 28.50 -12.90
CA LEU A 383 -10.60 28.95 -14.29
C LEU A 383 -9.20 29.24 -14.85
N LEU A 384 -8.30 29.85 -14.07
CA LEU A 384 -6.91 30.06 -14.47
C LEU A 384 -6.18 28.75 -14.65
N LEU A 385 -6.34 27.81 -13.71
CA LEU A 385 -5.74 26.48 -13.82
C LEU A 385 -6.23 25.74 -15.07
N ASN A 386 -7.53 25.76 -15.33
CA ASN A 386 -8.10 25.11 -16.52
C ASN A 386 -7.61 25.80 -17.80
N LYS A 387 -7.58 27.13 -17.84
CA LYS A 387 -7.03 27.88 -18.99
C LYS A 387 -5.55 27.59 -19.22
N PHE A 388 -4.74 27.58 -18.16
CA PHE A 388 -3.32 27.22 -18.23
C PHE A 388 -3.14 25.81 -18.79
N LEU A 389 -3.91 24.83 -18.31
CA LEU A 389 -3.86 23.45 -18.81
C LEU A 389 -4.45 23.27 -20.21
N GLN A 390 -5.27 24.19 -20.70
CA GLN A 390 -5.77 24.20 -22.08
C GLN A 390 -4.74 24.82 -23.04
N HIS A 391 -4.05 25.87 -22.59
CA HIS A 391 -3.07 26.58 -23.40
C HIS A 391 -1.73 25.83 -23.45
N ARG A 392 -1.34 25.18 -22.34
CA ARG A 392 -0.11 24.40 -22.22
C ARG A 392 -0.38 22.90 -22.25
N VAL A 393 0.16 22.22 -23.27
CA VAL A 393 0.06 20.76 -23.41
C VAL A 393 0.86 20.05 -22.31
N GLU A 394 2.08 20.53 -22.05
CA GLU A 394 2.95 20.06 -20.96
C GLU A 394 2.99 21.08 -19.83
N ILE A 395 3.25 20.61 -18.60
CA ILE A 395 3.30 21.50 -17.43
C ILE A 395 4.55 22.37 -17.45
N PHE A 396 5.68 21.82 -17.91
CA PHE A 396 6.92 22.57 -18.18
C PHE A 396 7.05 22.86 -19.68
N LYS A 397 7.70 23.98 -20.03
CA LYS A 397 7.96 24.31 -21.43
C LYS A 397 9.01 23.35 -22.02
N ARG A 398 8.74 22.78 -23.19
CA ARG A 398 9.77 22.06 -23.97
C ARG A 398 10.85 23.07 -24.38
N ASN A 399 12.11 22.80 -24.05
CA ASN A 399 13.29 23.64 -24.34
C ASN A 399 13.36 24.99 -23.58
N ALA A 400 12.85 25.06 -22.35
CA ALA A 400 13.14 26.20 -21.48
C ALA A 400 14.66 26.37 -21.27
N ASP A 401 15.13 27.62 -21.28
CA ASP A 401 16.45 27.98 -20.73
C ASP A 401 16.52 27.48 -19.27
N PRO A 402 17.66 26.94 -18.79
CA PRO A 402 17.86 26.64 -17.37
C PRO A 402 17.29 27.66 -16.38
N VAL A 403 17.40 28.97 -16.67
CA VAL A 403 16.87 30.04 -15.80
C VAL A 403 15.33 30.06 -15.80
N GLU A 404 14.72 29.87 -16.97
CA GLU A 404 13.26 29.81 -17.12
C GLU A 404 12.70 28.52 -16.50
N PHE A 405 13.44 27.41 -16.61
CA PHE A 405 13.10 26.15 -15.95
C PHE A 405 13.13 26.31 -14.43
N ASP A 406 14.17 26.93 -13.87
CA ASP A 406 14.27 27.20 -12.43
C ASP A 406 13.16 28.14 -11.92
N ALA A 407 12.77 29.13 -12.71
CA ALA A 407 11.63 29.99 -12.39
C ALA A 407 10.31 29.20 -12.36
N GLN A 408 10.10 28.28 -13.32
CA GLN A 408 8.92 27.40 -13.34
C GLN A 408 8.95 26.42 -12.15
N MET A 409 10.12 25.87 -11.79
CA MET A 409 10.30 25.04 -10.61
C MET A 409 9.91 25.82 -9.34
N MET A 410 10.37 27.06 -9.19
CA MET A 410 9.99 27.93 -8.06
C MET A 410 8.49 28.24 -8.03
N ALA A 411 7.86 28.48 -9.18
CA ALA A 411 6.43 28.76 -9.23
C ALA A 411 5.58 27.54 -8.83
N ILE A 412 5.96 26.34 -9.28
CA ILE A 412 5.20 25.10 -9.06
C ILE A 412 5.49 24.50 -7.68
N PHE A 413 6.77 24.47 -7.26
CA PHE A 413 7.22 23.80 -6.04
C PHE A 413 7.57 24.75 -4.90
N GLY A 414 7.53 26.07 -5.10
CA GLY A 414 7.87 27.05 -4.05
C GLY A 414 6.90 27.03 -2.86
N ASP A 415 7.11 27.90 -1.87
CA ASP A 415 6.31 27.98 -0.63
C ASP A 415 4.78 27.96 -0.86
N SER A 416 4.30 28.69 -1.86
CA SER A 416 2.90 28.73 -2.32
C SER A 416 2.64 27.85 -3.55
N GLY A 417 3.33 26.71 -3.65
CA GLY A 417 3.31 25.86 -4.83
C GLY A 417 1.90 25.36 -5.21
N ILE A 418 1.82 24.78 -6.40
CA ILE A 418 0.56 24.49 -7.08
C ILE A 418 0.40 22.97 -7.15
N GLU A 419 -0.15 22.39 -6.07
CA GLU A 419 -0.39 20.95 -5.92
C GLU A 419 -1.24 20.39 -7.09
N GLU A 420 -2.19 21.18 -7.60
CA GLU A 420 -3.04 20.76 -8.71
C GLU A 420 -2.27 20.54 -10.01
N LEU A 421 -1.17 21.27 -10.25
CA LEU A 421 -0.30 21.03 -11.40
C LEU A 421 0.57 19.79 -11.17
N VAL A 422 1.11 19.60 -9.96
CA VAL A 422 1.88 18.39 -9.62
C VAL A 422 1.05 17.12 -9.83
N ALA A 423 -0.23 17.13 -9.45
CA ALA A 423 -1.15 16.01 -9.64
C ALA A 423 -1.42 15.68 -11.12
N GLN A 424 -1.25 16.65 -12.03
CA GLN A 424 -1.47 16.46 -13.47
C GLN A 424 -0.19 16.04 -14.23
N MET A 425 0.98 16.08 -13.59
CA MET A 425 2.26 15.74 -14.24
C MET A 425 2.27 14.35 -14.88
N PRO A 426 1.76 13.26 -14.27
CA PRO A 426 1.76 11.94 -14.90
C PRO A 426 0.97 11.87 -16.21
N LEU A 427 -0.05 12.71 -16.36
CA LEU A 427 -0.97 12.70 -17.49
C LEU A 427 -0.50 13.60 -18.64
N ARG A 428 0.34 14.59 -18.34
CA ARG A 428 0.66 15.70 -19.25
C ARG A 428 2.14 15.92 -19.50
N SER A 429 3.02 15.38 -18.65
CA SER A 429 4.46 15.54 -18.79
C SER A 429 5.11 14.24 -19.28
N PRO A 430 6.04 14.30 -20.26
CA PRO A 430 6.84 13.15 -20.66
C PRO A 430 7.71 12.66 -19.51
N LEU A 431 8.04 11.37 -19.52
CA LEU A 431 8.95 10.76 -18.52
C LEU A 431 10.28 11.50 -18.42
N LYS A 432 10.85 11.95 -19.54
CA LYS A 432 12.11 12.71 -19.56
C LYS A 432 12.01 14.05 -18.81
N THR A 433 10.86 14.72 -18.91
CA THR A 433 10.61 15.97 -18.18
C THR A 433 10.47 15.68 -16.69
N ILE A 434 9.74 14.62 -16.32
CA ILE A 434 9.58 14.17 -14.93
C ILE A 434 10.94 13.80 -14.32
N GLU A 435 11.78 13.07 -15.04
CA GLU A 435 13.16 12.73 -14.65
C GLU A 435 14.01 13.98 -14.41
N THR A 436 13.94 14.96 -15.31
CA THR A 436 14.65 16.24 -15.15
C THR A 436 14.21 16.98 -13.88
N VAL A 437 12.91 16.96 -13.57
CA VAL A 437 12.35 17.53 -12.34
C VAL A 437 12.85 16.76 -11.11
N PHE A 438 12.90 15.42 -11.14
CA PHE A 438 13.50 14.63 -10.07
C PHE A 438 14.96 15.01 -9.83
N LEU A 439 15.78 15.03 -10.89
CA LEU A 439 17.19 15.38 -10.79
C LEU A 439 17.39 16.79 -10.23
N ARG A 440 16.52 17.75 -10.60
CA ARG A 440 16.60 19.12 -10.07
C ARG A 440 16.20 19.22 -8.60
N LEU A 441 15.13 18.54 -8.18
CA LEU A 441 14.69 18.52 -6.78
C LEU A 441 15.69 17.78 -5.88
N LEU A 442 16.37 16.76 -6.42
CA LEU A 442 17.33 15.94 -5.68
C LEU A 442 18.77 16.47 -5.71
N SER A 443 19.08 17.48 -6.54
CA SER A 443 20.46 17.96 -6.67
C SER A 443 20.99 18.58 -5.39
N THR A 444 20.16 19.38 -4.69
CA THR A 444 20.52 20.02 -3.42
C THR A 444 19.24 20.43 -2.70
N PHE A 445 19.22 20.23 -1.38
CA PHE A 445 18.09 20.66 -0.56
C PHE A 445 17.93 22.19 -0.63
N ASN A 446 16.74 22.63 -1.04
CA ASN A 446 16.36 24.03 -1.18
C ASN A 446 15.17 24.34 -0.27
N THR A 447 15.39 25.23 0.70
CA THR A 447 14.40 25.65 1.70
C THR A 447 13.24 26.45 1.13
N LYS A 448 13.37 26.99 -0.09
CA LYS A 448 12.31 27.74 -0.76
C LYS A 448 11.26 26.84 -1.41
N TYR A 449 11.53 25.55 -1.53
CA TYR A 449 10.53 24.59 -2.02
C TYR A 449 9.65 24.11 -0.87
N ASN A 450 8.36 24.05 -1.12
CA ASN A 450 7.38 23.52 -0.19
C ASN A 450 7.55 22.00 -0.05
N PRO A 451 7.97 21.50 1.13
CA PRO A 451 8.30 20.09 1.31
C PRO A 451 7.11 19.15 1.07
N LYS A 452 5.88 19.59 1.36
CA LYS A 452 4.66 18.81 1.12
C LYS A 452 4.42 18.59 -0.38
N ILE A 453 4.62 19.63 -1.20
CA ILE A 453 4.41 19.56 -2.64
C ILE A 453 5.49 18.72 -3.30
N VAL A 454 6.75 18.87 -2.85
CA VAL A 454 7.85 17.98 -3.25
C VAL A 454 7.49 16.53 -2.91
N CYS A 455 7.18 16.21 -1.65
CA CYS A 455 6.81 14.85 -1.26
C CYS A 455 5.61 14.30 -2.05
N SER A 456 4.62 15.15 -2.37
CA SER A 456 3.47 14.77 -3.21
C SER A 456 3.88 14.43 -4.65
N PHE A 457 4.84 15.17 -5.22
CA PHE A 457 5.40 14.85 -6.53
C PHE A 457 6.09 13.49 -6.53
N PHE A 458 6.91 13.19 -5.53
CA PHE A 458 7.54 11.87 -5.39
C PHE A 458 6.49 10.78 -5.16
N MET A 459 5.49 11.05 -4.33
CA MET A 459 4.37 10.13 -4.10
C MET A 459 3.62 9.78 -5.37
N ILE A 460 3.50 10.67 -6.34
CA ILE A 460 2.67 10.44 -7.52
C ILE A 460 3.53 9.90 -8.69
N ASN A 461 4.73 10.46 -8.88
CA ASN A 461 5.54 10.26 -10.09
C ASN A 461 6.70 9.27 -9.91
N ALA A 462 7.00 8.82 -8.69
CA ALA A 462 8.08 7.86 -8.48
C ALA A 462 7.73 6.50 -9.09
N ILE A 463 8.66 6.01 -9.91
CA ILE A 463 8.67 4.68 -10.52
C ILE A 463 10.00 3.99 -10.20
N ARG A 464 10.04 2.67 -10.38
CA ARG A 464 11.17 1.82 -9.98
C ARG A 464 12.45 2.19 -10.73
N GLU A 465 12.34 2.57 -12.00
CA GLU A 465 13.44 2.90 -12.89
C GLU A 465 14.21 4.12 -12.37
N PHE A 466 13.50 5.20 -12.02
CA PHE A 466 14.14 6.41 -11.47
C PHE A 466 14.77 6.16 -10.10
N CYS A 467 14.04 5.52 -9.19
CA CYS A 467 14.51 5.35 -7.82
C CYS A 467 15.77 4.46 -7.73
N ARG A 468 15.96 3.51 -8.65
CA ARG A 468 17.14 2.63 -8.64
C ARG A 468 18.44 3.35 -9.01
N GLU A 469 18.36 4.47 -9.70
CA GLU A 469 19.53 5.23 -10.14
C GLU A 469 19.96 6.30 -9.14
N TRP A 470 19.15 6.58 -8.11
CA TRP A 470 19.44 7.63 -7.15
C TRP A 470 20.59 7.28 -6.21
N THR A 471 21.49 8.25 -6.01
CA THR A 471 22.63 8.14 -5.10
C THR A 471 22.19 8.32 -3.64
N ALA A 472 23.03 7.89 -2.69
CA ALA A 472 22.77 8.08 -1.27
C ALA A 472 22.55 9.56 -0.90
N GLN A 473 23.25 10.48 -1.57
CA GLN A 473 23.08 11.92 -1.37
C GLN A 473 21.72 12.42 -1.84
N GLN A 474 21.20 11.90 -2.95
CA GLN A 474 19.86 12.21 -3.43
C GLN A 474 18.79 11.66 -2.49
N TRP A 475 18.96 10.44 -1.98
CA TRP A 475 18.08 9.88 -0.94
C TRP A 475 18.08 10.72 0.33
N ALA A 476 19.24 11.18 0.79
CA ALA A 476 19.35 12.08 1.94
C ALA A 476 18.66 13.43 1.69
N CYS A 477 18.77 13.98 0.47
CA CYS A 477 18.07 15.21 0.08
C CYS A 477 16.54 15.04 0.16
N LEU A 478 16.01 13.93 -0.37
CA LEU A 478 14.58 13.60 -0.25
C LEU A 478 14.17 13.42 1.20
N ALA A 479 14.98 12.72 2.00
CA ALA A 479 14.72 12.53 3.43
C ALA A 479 14.56 13.87 4.16
N GLN A 480 15.38 14.86 3.80
CA GLN A 480 15.29 16.18 4.40
C GLN A 480 13.96 16.88 4.08
N TYR A 481 13.45 16.74 2.85
CA TYR A 481 12.09 17.20 2.52
C TYR A 481 11.00 16.46 3.30
N VAL A 482 11.12 15.14 3.48
CA VAL A 482 10.17 14.34 4.25
C VAL A 482 10.13 14.80 5.71
N VAL A 483 11.29 15.06 6.31
CA VAL A 483 11.38 15.52 7.70
C VAL A 483 10.83 16.94 7.86
N GLU A 484 11.19 17.87 6.97
CA GLU A 484 10.66 19.23 7.01
C GLU A 484 9.13 19.28 6.80
N MET A 485 8.58 18.39 5.98
CA MET A 485 7.13 18.23 5.84
C MET A 485 6.46 17.87 7.17
N VAL A 486 7.01 16.90 7.91
CA VAL A 486 6.45 16.44 9.20
C VAL A 486 6.70 17.46 10.31
N MET A 487 7.87 18.10 10.33
CA MET A 487 8.19 19.16 11.30
C MET A 487 7.36 20.43 11.08
N GLY A 488 6.96 20.73 9.85
CA GLY A 488 6.08 21.84 9.50
C GLY A 488 4.60 21.55 9.77
N ASP A 489 4.17 20.30 9.54
CA ASP A 489 2.80 19.84 9.80
C ASP A 489 2.80 18.38 10.30
N PRO A 490 2.65 18.15 11.62
CA PRO A 490 2.64 16.81 12.21
C PRO A 490 1.53 15.89 11.68
N GLN A 491 0.45 16.45 11.10
CA GLN A 491 -0.61 15.64 10.49
C GLN A 491 -0.12 14.87 9.25
N GLN A 492 1.01 15.29 8.67
CA GLN A 492 1.63 14.63 7.51
C GLN A 492 2.47 13.39 7.88
N MET A 493 2.56 13.01 9.17
CA MET A 493 3.31 11.82 9.60
C MET A 493 2.94 10.57 8.79
N LYS A 494 1.63 10.33 8.62
CA LYS A 494 1.13 9.19 7.84
C LYS A 494 1.52 9.27 6.37
N ALA A 495 1.50 10.47 5.78
CA ALA A 495 1.89 10.68 4.39
C ALA A 495 3.40 10.42 4.19
N ALA A 496 4.24 10.88 5.13
CA ALA A 496 5.67 10.60 5.15
C ALA A 496 5.97 9.10 5.21
N VAL A 497 5.36 8.38 6.15
CA VAL A 497 5.54 6.93 6.28
C VAL A 497 5.04 6.17 5.05
N ASN A 498 3.94 6.61 4.44
CA ASN A 498 3.43 6.02 3.19
C ASN A 498 4.37 6.27 2.00
N LEU A 499 5.01 7.43 1.92
CA LEU A 499 6.01 7.72 0.91
C LEU A 499 7.23 6.82 1.07
N ILE A 500 7.77 6.70 2.28
CA ILE A 500 8.90 5.82 2.55
C ILE A 500 8.54 4.36 2.19
N ASP A 501 7.34 3.90 2.54
CA ASP A 501 6.87 2.55 2.19
C ASP A 501 6.78 2.33 0.68
N ARG A 502 6.19 3.29 -0.05
CA ARG A 502 6.15 3.23 -1.51
C ARG A 502 7.56 3.22 -2.13
N LEU A 503 8.49 3.99 -1.59
CA LEU A 503 9.87 4.01 -2.09
C LEU A 503 10.56 2.66 -1.86
N VAL A 504 10.37 2.06 -0.68
CA VAL A 504 10.86 0.71 -0.37
C VAL A 504 10.23 -0.36 -1.25
N ASP A 505 8.94 -0.23 -1.61
CA ASP A 505 8.28 -1.11 -2.61
C ASP A 505 8.95 -1.04 -3.98
N LEU A 506 9.30 0.17 -4.42
CA LEU A 506 9.93 0.40 -5.72
C LEU A 506 11.38 -0.08 -5.74
N THR A 507 12.11 0.07 -4.63
CA THR A 507 13.53 -0.31 -4.50
C THR A 507 13.72 -1.52 -3.59
N ASN A 508 14.16 -1.28 -2.35
CA ASN A 508 14.44 -2.25 -1.29
C ASN A 508 14.47 -1.52 0.07
N VAL A 509 14.64 -2.26 1.17
CA VAL A 509 14.70 -1.66 2.52
C VAL A 509 15.96 -0.83 2.79
N GLU A 510 17.01 -0.94 1.97
CA GLU A 510 18.28 -0.23 2.20
C GLU A 510 18.12 1.28 2.06
N VAL A 511 17.16 1.75 1.26
CA VAL A 511 16.87 3.19 1.12
C VAL A 511 16.40 3.83 2.43
N VAL A 512 15.96 3.03 3.40
CA VAL A 512 15.56 3.52 4.72
C VAL A 512 16.78 3.99 5.54
N VAL A 513 17.99 3.46 5.26
CA VAL A 513 19.22 3.85 5.97
C VAL A 513 19.54 5.34 5.81
N PRO A 514 19.77 5.87 4.59
CA PRO A 514 20.08 7.30 4.44
C PRO A 514 18.93 8.19 4.93
N ILE A 515 17.69 7.72 4.87
CA ILE A 515 16.54 8.43 5.41
C ILE A 515 16.62 8.51 6.95
N ALA A 516 16.89 7.39 7.61
CA ALA A 516 17.03 7.32 9.06
C ALA A 516 18.21 8.16 9.57
N GLU A 517 19.35 8.17 8.87
CA GLU A 517 20.52 8.97 9.25
C GLU A 517 20.21 10.48 9.25
N VAL A 518 19.45 10.96 8.26
CA VAL A 518 19.00 12.36 8.21
C VAL A 518 18.03 12.65 9.35
N ILE A 519 17.06 11.77 9.61
CA ILE A 519 16.09 11.93 10.69
C ILE A 519 16.80 11.99 12.05
N VAL A 520 17.75 11.07 12.30
CA VAL A 520 18.54 11.02 13.55
C VAL A 520 19.36 12.28 13.74
N THR A 521 20.02 12.74 12.67
CA THR A 521 20.80 13.98 12.69
C THR A 521 19.93 15.17 13.08
N LEU A 522 18.73 15.28 12.52
CA LEU A 522 17.80 16.36 12.84
C LEU A 522 17.19 16.21 14.25
N ALA A 523 16.84 14.99 14.68
CA ALA A 523 16.33 14.70 16.01
C ALA A 523 17.35 15.05 17.13
N ARG A 524 18.65 14.92 16.84
CA ARG A 524 19.76 15.21 17.78
C ARG A 524 20.37 16.61 17.63
N SER A 525 19.89 17.41 16.68
CA SER A 525 20.40 18.77 16.43
C SER A 525 19.96 19.80 17.48
N ASP A 526 20.32 21.06 17.28
CA ASP A 526 19.90 22.19 18.12
C ASP A 526 18.52 22.78 17.72
N LEU A 527 17.72 22.03 16.94
CA LEU A 527 16.38 22.44 16.55
C LEU A 527 15.45 22.59 17.78
N PRO A 528 14.37 23.39 17.67
CA PRO A 528 13.35 23.50 18.72
C PRO A 528 12.86 22.14 19.20
N ILE A 529 12.62 22.01 20.52
CA ILE A 529 12.29 20.73 21.18
C ILE A 529 11.11 20.03 20.47
N GLU A 530 10.09 20.77 20.08
CA GLU A 530 8.91 20.21 19.39
C GLU A 530 9.28 19.58 18.04
N LYS A 531 10.12 20.26 17.25
CA LYS A 531 10.58 19.74 15.96
C LYS A 531 11.41 18.47 16.12
N ARG A 532 12.27 18.41 17.15
CA ARG A 532 13.04 17.21 17.49
C ARG A 532 12.14 16.04 17.91
N LYS A 533 11.08 16.30 18.68
CA LYS A 533 10.07 15.29 19.02
C LYS A 533 9.37 14.73 17.78
N HIS A 534 9.00 15.58 16.82
CA HIS A 534 8.37 15.12 15.57
C HIS A 534 9.33 14.29 14.71
N ALA A 535 10.60 14.69 14.60
CA ALA A 535 11.62 13.90 13.90
C ALA A 535 11.85 12.53 14.58
N GLN A 536 11.93 12.51 15.90
CA GLN A 536 12.06 11.26 16.67
C GLN A 536 10.83 10.35 16.49
N ALA A 537 9.62 10.91 16.53
CA ALA A 537 8.39 10.15 16.31
C ALA A 537 8.36 9.52 14.90
N LEU A 538 8.83 10.24 13.88
CA LEU A 538 8.96 9.68 12.53
C LEU A 538 9.96 8.52 12.50
N LEU A 539 11.09 8.64 13.20
CA LEU A 539 12.07 7.55 13.31
C LEU A 539 11.46 6.31 13.97
N ASP A 540 10.71 6.51 15.06
CA ASP A 540 10.08 5.43 15.81
C ASP A 540 9.05 4.69 14.95
N ASP A 541 8.24 5.40 14.18
CA ASP A 541 7.28 4.82 13.22
C ASP A 541 7.99 4.02 12.10
N ILE A 542 9.11 4.53 11.59
CA ILE A 542 9.91 3.83 10.58
C ILE A 542 10.52 2.55 11.18
N GLN A 543 11.11 2.62 12.37
CA GLN A 543 11.67 1.45 13.05
C GLN A 543 10.61 0.41 13.40
N LEU A 544 9.38 0.84 13.73
CA LEU A 544 8.26 -0.06 13.97
C LEU A 544 7.91 -0.85 12.71
N LYS A 545 7.93 -0.17 11.55
CA LYS A 545 7.59 -0.74 10.24
C LYS A 545 8.72 -1.57 9.63
N TYR A 546 9.97 -1.21 9.93
CA TYR A 546 11.19 -1.89 9.49
C TYR A 546 12.05 -2.30 10.68
N PRO A 547 11.75 -3.44 11.32
CA PRO A 547 12.49 -3.88 12.51
C PRO A 547 13.95 -4.22 12.26
N CYS A 548 14.34 -4.41 11.01
CA CYS A 548 15.72 -4.61 10.60
C CYS A 548 16.56 -3.33 10.58
N LEU A 549 15.95 -2.15 10.77
CA LEU A 549 16.64 -0.88 10.84
C LEU A 549 17.18 -0.63 12.26
N PHE A 550 18.50 -0.60 12.38
CA PHE A 550 19.20 -0.28 13.62
C PHE A 550 19.82 1.09 13.50
N VAL A 551 19.61 1.92 14.52
CA VAL A 551 20.22 3.24 14.65
C VAL A 551 21.22 3.17 15.78
N ASP A 552 22.44 3.63 15.52
CA ASP A 552 23.47 3.70 16.55
C ASP A 552 23.05 4.72 17.63
N PRO A 553 22.99 4.34 18.91
CA PRO A 553 22.63 5.27 19.99
C PRO A 553 23.66 6.39 20.20
N LEU A 554 24.91 6.19 19.79
CA LEU A 554 26.04 7.11 19.98
C LEU A 554 26.48 7.82 18.69
N ALA A 555 26.21 7.24 17.52
CA ALA A 555 26.54 7.83 16.22
C ALA A 555 25.28 8.18 15.40
N ASN A 556 25.35 9.16 14.50
CA ASN A 556 24.26 9.48 13.56
C ASN A 556 24.26 8.53 12.37
N GLN A 557 24.40 7.23 12.64
CA GLN A 557 24.51 6.18 11.64
C GLN A 557 23.37 5.18 11.81
N ALA A 558 22.91 4.65 10.69
CA ALA A 558 21.93 3.58 10.66
C ALA A 558 22.47 2.40 9.85
N SER A 559 22.01 1.20 10.16
CA SER A 559 22.36 -0.02 9.43
C SER A 559 21.16 -0.95 9.37
N ILE A 560 21.12 -1.76 8.30
CA ILE A 560 20.19 -2.88 8.24
C ILE A 560 20.89 -4.11 8.81
N GLN A 561 20.33 -4.72 9.85
CA GLN A 561 20.88 -5.95 10.44
C GLN A 561 19.91 -7.13 10.32
N GLY A 562 20.49 -8.29 9.99
CA GLY A 562 19.81 -9.56 9.77
C GLY A 562 18.82 -9.54 8.59
N PHE A 563 17.61 -10.09 8.78
CA PHE A 563 16.66 -10.30 7.70
C PHE A 563 15.95 -9.01 7.28
N ARG A 564 15.92 -8.74 5.97
CA ARG A 564 15.36 -7.54 5.33
C ARG A 564 13.83 -7.57 5.25
N TRP A 565 13.17 -7.73 6.38
CA TRP A 565 11.74 -7.99 6.47
C TRP A 565 10.95 -6.75 6.90
N ARG A 566 9.70 -6.68 6.42
CA ARG A 566 8.73 -5.69 6.92
C ARG A 566 8.09 -6.19 8.20
N GLN A 567 7.38 -5.29 8.89
CA GLN A 567 6.55 -5.63 10.04
C GLN A 567 5.62 -6.84 9.77
N ARG A 568 4.90 -6.86 8.65
CA ARG A 568 3.98 -7.96 8.34
C ARG A 568 4.70 -9.30 8.19
N ASP A 569 5.86 -9.30 7.54
CA ASP A 569 6.63 -10.52 7.28
C ASP A 569 7.25 -11.07 8.58
N THR A 570 7.74 -10.16 9.44
CA THR A 570 8.26 -10.51 10.77
C THR A 570 7.17 -11.05 11.70
N ASP A 571 6.01 -10.39 11.76
CA ASP A 571 4.88 -10.84 12.59
C ASP A 571 4.32 -12.19 12.09
N GLY A 572 4.20 -12.35 10.77
CA GLY A 572 3.78 -13.61 10.15
C GLY A 572 4.75 -14.76 10.41
N LEU A 573 6.06 -14.49 10.35
CA LEU A 573 7.07 -15.47 10.69
C LEU A 573 7.02 -15.87 12.16
N VAL A 574 6.96 -14.91 13.10
CA VAL A 574 6.85 -15.21 14.53
C VAL A 574 5.62 -16.06 14.80
N THR A 575 4.47 -15.71 14.21
CA THR A 575 3.24 -16.50 14.34
C THR A 575 3.41 -17.93 13.81
N THR A 576 4.08 -18.09 12.67
CA THR A 576 4.36 -19.41 12.07
C THR A 576 5.29 -20.24 12.95
N LEU A 577 6.38 -19.64 13.44
CA LEU A 577 7.33 -20.31 14.32
C LEU A 577 6.70 -20.70 15.65
N VAL A 578 5.83 -19.86 16.22
CA VAL A 578 5.06 -20.18 17.43
C VAL A 578 4.15 -21.37 17.17
N ALA A 579 3.41 -21.38 16.06
CA ALA A 579 2.56 -22.51 15.70
C ALA A 579 3.35 -23.82 15.53
N GLN A 580 4.53 -23.76 14.89
CA GLN A 580 5.43 -24.91 14.75
C GLN A 580 6.01 -25.39 16.09
N ALA A 581 6.32 -24.45 16.99
CA ALA A 581 6.88 -24.77 18.30
C ALA A 581 5.88 -25.43 19.26
N VAL A 582 4.57 -25.25 19.03
CA VAL A 582 3.50 -25.79 19.89
C VAL A 582 2.71 -26.94 19.26
N ASP A 583 3.02 -27.32 18.01
CA ASP A 583 2.38 -28.44 17.32
C ASP A 583 3.14 -29.75 17.59
N PRO A 584 2.55 -30.70 18.34
CA PRO A 584 3.20 -31.98 18.64
C PRO A 584 3.42 -32.87 17.41
N ASN A 585 2.76 -32.58 16.28
CA ASN A 585 2.90 -33.37 15.05
C ASN A 585 4.05 -32.90 14.16
N GLN A 586 4.73 -31.80 14.49
CA GLN A 586 5.84 -31.30 13.69
C GLN A 586 7.19 -31.79 14.20
N SER A 587 8.03 -32.22 13.26
CA SER A 587 9.34 -32.81 13.55
C SER A 587 10.40 -31.81 14.00
N ASP A 588 10.17 -30.49 13.86
CA ASP A 588 11.17 -29.44 14.12
C ASP A 588 10.71 -28.36 15.13
N SER A 589 9.97 -28.76 16.17
CA SER A 589 9.55 -27.86 17.25
C SER A 589 10.74 -27.20 17.96
N LEU A 590 11.82 -27.95 18.18
CA LEU A 590 13.06 -27.46 18.79
C LEU A 590 13.81 -26.46 17.90
N GLY A 591 13.82 -26.65 16.58
CA GLY A 591 14.38 -25.68 15.63
C GLY A 591 13.63 -24.36 15.69
N ALA A 592 12.30 -24.41 15.71
CA ALA A 592 11.46 -23.22 15.84
C ALA A 592 11.74 -22.43 17.14
N VAL A 593 11.87 -23.13 18.28
CA VAL A 593 12.21 -22.50 19.57
C VAL A 593 13.60 -21.85 19.54
N ARG A 594 14.60 -22.48 18.90
CA ARG A 594 15.94 -21.89 18.75
C ARG A 594 15.89 -20.61 17.91
N THR A 595 15.17 -20.62 16.80
CA THR A 595 15.01 -19.41 15.96
C THR A 595 14.28 -18.31 16.72
N LEU A 596 13.20 -18.62 17.43
CA LEU A 596 12.50 -17.65 18.28
C LEU A 596 13.43 -17.05 19.36
N THR A 597 14.32 -17.85 19.95
CA THR A 597 15.30 -17.39 20.94
C THR A 597 16.28 -16.38 20.33
N GLN A 598 16.78 -16.64 19.12
CA GLN A 598 17.62 -15.69 18.39
C GLN A 598 16.86 -14.40 18.04
N LEU A 599 15.56 -14.48 17.72
CA LEU A 599 14.74 -13.30 17.45
C LEU A 599 14.52 -12.43 18.70
N VAL A 600 14.47 -13.00 19.91
CA VAL A 600 14.43 -12.21 21.16
C VAL A 600 15.69 -11.38 21.35
N GLU A 601 16.85 -11.93 21.00
CA GLU A 601 18.14 -11.24 21.09
C GLU A 601 18.30 -10.19 19.99
N THR A 602 17.91 -10.53 18.76
CA THR A 602 18.17 -9.70 17.58
C THR A 602 17.07 -8.66 17.36
N TYR A 603 15.81 -8.98 17.65
CA TYR A 603 14.63 -8.15 17.33
C TYR A 603 13.65 -8.01 18.51
N PRO A 604 14.08 -7.44 19.66
CA PRO A 604 13.28 -7.37 20.87
C PRO A 604 11.94 -6.65 20.67
N LYS A 605 11.90 -5.57 19.86
CA LYS A 605 10.66 -4.83 19.56
C LYS A 605 9.60 -5.71 18.84
N VAL A 606 10.02 -6.58 17.93
CA VAL A 606 9.11 -7.52 17.24
C VAL A 606 8.55 -8.54 18.23
N MET A 607 9.42 -9.05 19.11
CA MET A 607 9.02 -10.04 20.10
C MET A 607 8.07 -9.46 21.16
N ILE A 608 8.25 -8.20 21.56
CA ILE A 608 7.31 -7.48 22.43
C ILE A 608 5.94 -7.35 21.77
N ARG A 609 5.90 -6.96 20.48
CA ARG A 609 4.64 -6.82 19.73
C ARG A 609 3.88 -8.14 19.60
N ASN A 610 4.60 -9.25 19.43
CA ASN A 610 4.02 -10.60 19.32
C ASN A 610 3.97 -11.35 20.65
N PHE A 611 4.26 -10.68 21.77
CA PHE A 611 4.37 -11.32 23.08
C PHE A 611 3.05 -11.99 23.49
N GLY A 612 1.92 -11.31 23.28
CA GLY A 612 0.59 -11.87 23.55
C GLY A 612 0.34 -13.19 22.80
N THR A 613 0.71 -13.26 21.52
CA THR A 613 0.56 -14.48 20.70
C THR A 613 1.34 -15.66 21.28
N MET A 614 2.55 -15.41 21.79
CA MET A 614 3.39 -16.44 22.43
C MET A 614 2.80 -16.87 23.78
N ALA A 615 2.47 -15.90 24.65
CA ALA A 615 1.98 -16.17 26.00
C ALA A 615 0.62 -16.89 26.01
N GLN A 616 -0.28 -16.55 25.09
CA GLN A 616 -1.61 -17.16 24.97
C GLN A 616 -1.58 -18.66 24.61
N GLN A 617 -0.46 -19.19 24.13
CA GLN A 617 -0.35 -20.64 23.89
C GLN A 617 -0.19 -21.43 25.19
N ILE A 618 0.37 -20.85 26.26
CA ILE A 618 0.68 -21.57 27.50
C ILE A 618 -0.59 -22.19 28.13
N PRO A 619 -1.72 -21.47 28.29
CA PRO A 619 -2.95 -22.07 28.81
C PRO A 619 -3.48 -23.24 27.97
N LEU A 620 -3.29 -23.21 26.66
CA LEU A 620 -3.71 -24.29 25.75
C LEU A 620 -2.84 -25.53 25.96
N LEU A 621 -1.53 -25.34 26.13
CA LEU A 621 -0.58 -26.41 26.45
C LEU A 621 -0.87 -27.07 27.81
N THR A 622 -1.31 -26.29 28.79
CA THR A 622 -1.71 -26.81 30.12
C THR A 622 -2.85 -27.82 30.04
N ARG A 623 -3.74 -27.69 29.04
CA ARG A 623 -4.87 -28.61 28.81
C ARG A 623 -4.49 -29.90 28.07
N MET A 624 -3.27 -30.00 27.54
CA MET A 624 -2.80 -31.19 26.84
C MET A 624 -2.51 -32.37 27.79
N PRO A 625 -2.60 -33.62 27.31
CA PRO A 625 -2.14 -34.80 28.05
C PRO A 625 -0.68 -34.68 28.49
N SER A 626 -0.33 -35.28 29.64
CA SER A 626 0.99 -35.15 30.26
C SER A 626 2.15 -35.61 29.37
N ALA A 627 1.95 -36.61 28.52
CA ALA A 627 2.95 -37.09 27.57
C ALA A 627 3.33 -36.02 26.53
N LEU A 628 2.33 -35.40 25.89
CA LEU A 628 2.52 -34.34 24.90
C LEU A 628 3.01 -33.03 25.53
N ARG A 629 2.59 -32.75 26.77
CA ARG A 629 3.03 -31.56 27.51
C ARG A 629 4.54 -31.53 27.74
N LYS A 630 5.18 -32.70 27.96
CA LYS A 630 6.64 -32.80 28.11
C LYS A 630 7.38 -32.38 26.85
N GLU A 631 6.85 -32.69 25.67
CA GLU A 631 7.45 -32.31 24.38
C GLU A 631 7.41 -30.80 24.16
N MET A 632 6.42 -30.11 24.73
CA MET A 632 6.22 -28.66 24.59
C MET A 632 6.92 -27.84 25.69
N MET A 633 7.57 -28.50 26.66
CA MET A 633 8.34 -27.85 27.73
C MET A 633 9.40 -26.86 27.22
N PRO A 634 10.16 -27.13 26.14
CA PRO A 634 11.14 -26.19 25.59
C PRO A 634 10.52 -24.86 25.17
N PHE A 635 9.31 -24.88 24.60
CA PHE A 635 8.61 -23.66 24.21
C PHE A 635 8.19 -22.84 25.45
N VAL A 636 7.59 -23.47 26.46
CA VAL A 636 7.16 -22.75 27.68
C VAL A 636 8.35 -22.16 28.43
N ALA A 637 9.47 -22.90 28.49
CA ALA A 637 10.72 -22.39 29.05
C ALA A 637 11.27 -21.20 28.26
N PHE A 638 11.20 -21.25 26.92
CA PHE A 638 11.56 -20.13 26.06
C PHE A 638 10.69 -18.89 26.34
N VAL A 639 9.36 -19.02 26.42
CA VAL A 639 8.48 -17.85 26.66
C VAL A 639 8.78 -17.24 28.03
N LEU A 640 9.09 -18.05 29.04
CA LEU A 640 9.51 -17.56 30.36
C LEU A 640 10.83 -16.77 30.29
N ASP A 641 11.84 -17.32 29.61
CA ASP A 641 13.12 -16.64 29.40
C ASP A 641 12.97 -15.34 28.59
N ALA A 642 12.13 -15.37 27.54
CA ALA A 642 11.81 -14.21 26.73
C ALA A 642 11.11 -13.13 27.57
N THR A 643 10.16 -13.52 28.44
CA THR A 643 9.49 -12.59 29.36
C THR A 643 10.51 -11.88 30.23
N GLN A 644 11.42 -12.60 30.88
CA GLN A 644 12.45 -12.00 31.73
C GLN A 644 13.38 -11.03 30.99
N ARG A 645 13.71 -11.32 29.73
CA ARG A 645 14.60 -10.49 28.91
C ARG A 645 13.90 -9.23 28.36
N LEU A 646 12.63 -9.35 27.99
CA LEU A 646 11.86 -8.26 27.38
C LEU A 646 11.19 -7.35 28.42
N LEU A 647 10.99 -7.83 29.65
CA LEU A 647 10.34 -7.08 30.73
C LEU A 647 10.90 -5.66 30.95
N PRO A 648 12.24 -5.41 30.94
CA PRO A 648 12.78 -4.06 31.11
C PRO A 648 12.30 -3.07 30.05
N SER A 649 11.94 -3.55 28.86
CA SER A 649 11.43 -2.77 27.73
C SER A 649 9.89 -2.68 27.71
N MET A 650 9.18 -3.41 28.57
CA MET A 650 7.70 -3.44 28.65
C MET A 650 7.19 -2.75 29.91
N ARG A 651 7.74 -1.57 30.27
CA ARG A 651 7.36 -0.82 31.48
C ARG A 651 6.06 -0.02 31.36
N GLU A 652 5.57 0.18 30.14
CA GLU A 652 4.35 0.95 29.91
C GLU A 652 3.12 0.24 30.50
N ALA A 653 2.16 1.03 30.98
CA ALA A 653 0.94 0.51 31.59
C ALA A 653 0.08 -0.35 30.64
N SER A 654 0.23 -0.14 29.33
CA SER A 654 -0.43 -0.91 28.26
C SER A 654 -0.09 -2.42 28.31
N TYR A 655 1.09 -2.79 28.81
CA TYR A 655 1.54 -4.19 28.86
C TYR A 655 1.17 -4.93 30.15
N ARG A 656 0.65 -4.23 31.16
CA ARG A 656 0.35 -4.78 32.50
C ARG A 656 -0.52 -6.04 32.43
N TYR A 657 -1.64 -5.98 31.70
CA TYR A 657 -2.58 -7.09 31.60
C TYR A 657 -1.98 -8.31 30.88
N VAL A 658 -1.30 -8.10 29.75
CA VAL A 658 -0.70 -9.21 28.97
C VAL A 658 0.42 -9.90 29.75
N LEU A 659 1.22 -9.14 30.50
CA LEU A 659 2.25 -9.69 31.38
C LEU A 659 1.64 -10.41 32.60
N GLY A 660 0.57 -9.85 33.18
CA GLY A 660 -0.18 -10.49 34.26
C GLY A 660 -0.76 -11.84 33.83
N ASP A 661 -1.44 -11.88 32.68
CA ASP A 661 -1.97 -13.11 32.09
C ASP A 661 -0.88 -14.15 31.81
N ALA A 662 0.29 -13.71 31.33
CA ALA A 662 1.43 -14.59 31.10
C ALA A 662 1.98 -15.19 32.40
N VAL A 663 2.18 -14.38 33.45
CA VAL A 663 2.63 -14.84 34.77
C VAL A 663 1.62 -15.80 35.39
N HIS A 664 0.33 -15.48 35.32
CA HIS A 664 -0.74 -16.36 35.74
C HIS A 664 -0.72 -17.70 34.97
N ALA A 665 -0.50 -17.66 33.64
CA ALA A 665 -0.37 -18.86 32.82
C ALA A 665 0.85 -19.70 33.18
N PHE A 666 2.00 -19.09 33.50
CA PHE A 666 3.18 -19.82 33.96
C PHE A 666 2.96 -20.50 35.30
N LEU A 667 2.30 -19.82 36.26
CA LEU A 667 1.92 -20.41 37.55
C LEU A 667 0.97 -21.59 37.35
N SER A 668 -0.04 -21.43 36.49
CA SER A 668 -0.95 -22.51 36.09
C SER A 668 -0.20 -23.70 35.50
N PHE A 669 0.76 -23.45 34.62
CA PHE A 669 1.54 -24.51 34.01
C PHE A 669 2.43 -25.22 35.04
N TYR A 670 3.08 -24.48 35.94
CA TYR A 670 3.92 -25.01 37.02
C TYR A 670 3.15 -25.99 37.90
N GLU A 671 1.94 -25.65 38.31
CA GLU A 671 1.06 -26.52 39.10
C GLU A 671 0.94 -27.92 38.47
N THR A 672 0.75 -27.97 37.16
CA THR A 672 0.58 -29.23 36.42
C THR A 672 1.84 -30.05 36.22
N ILE A 673 3.02 -29.43 36.33
CA ILE A 673 4.32 -30.12 36.23
C ILE A 673 5.01 -30.28 37.58
N SER A 674 4.37 -29.83 38.68
CA SER A 674 4.99 -29.70 40.01
C SER A 674 5.57 -31.01 40.56
N ASN A 675 5.10 -32.16 40.10
CA ASN A 675 5.60 -33.49 40.50
C ASN A 675 6.62 -34.09 39.51
N SER A 676 7.06 -33.33 38.51
CA SER A 676 8.09 -33.74 37.54
C SER A 676 9.49 -33.26 37.94
N GLU A 677 10.52 -33.94 37.45
CA GLU A 677 11.92 -33.54 37.65
C GLU A 677 12.23 -32.15 37.07
N ALA A 678 11.48 -31.70 36.06
CA ALA A 678 11.63 -30.37 35.45
C ALA A 678 11.07 -29.23 36.33
N ALA A 679 10.30 -29.54 37.37
CA ALA A 679 9.65 -28.55 38.22
C ALA A 679 10.67 -27.65 38.95
N ALA A 680 11.78 -28.21 39.45
CA ALA A 680 12.76 -27.44 40.20
C ALA A 680 13.39 -26.32 39.35
N TYR A 681 13.89 -26.68 38.16
CA TYR A 681 14.52 -25.73 37.25
C TYR A 681 13.54 -24.67 36.72
N PHE A 682 12.34 -25.09 36.31
CA PHE A 682 11.31 -24.15 35.84
C PHE A 682 10.83 -23.23 36.96
N GLY A 683 10.66 -23.78 38.16
CA GLY A 683 10.20 -23.05 39.34
C GLY A 683 11.16 -21.93 39.77
N GLU A 684 12.47 -22.19 39.74
CA GLU A 684 13.47 -21.16 40.07
C GLU A 684 13.42 -19.99 39.07
N LYS A 685 13.32 -20.29 37.77
CA LYS A 685 13.15 -19.26 36.73
C LYS A 685 11.83 -18.52 36.87
N LEU A 686 10.75 -19.23 37.18
CA LEU A 686 9.43 -18.62 37.37
C LEU A 686 9.45 -17.64 38.54
N LEU A 687 10.03 -18.04 39.66
CA LEU A 687 10.17 -17.18 40.83
C LEU A 687 10.99 -15.91 40.52
N SER A 688 12.09 -16.05 39.79
CA SER A 688 12.87 -14.88 39.35
C SER A 688 12.05 -13.95 38.43
N CYS A 689 11.22 -14.52 37.54
CA CYS A 689 10.32 -13.75 36.69
C CYS A 689 9.28 -13.00 37.53
N CYS A 690 8.66 -13.64 38.52
CA CYS A 690 7.69 -13.04 39.41
C CYS A 690 8.29 -11.85 40.17
N MET A 691 9.50 -12.00 40.74
CA MET A 691 10.16 -10.89 41.46
C MET A 691 10.44 -9.69 40.53
N ARG A 692 10.91 -9.95 39.31
CA ARG A 692 11.13 -8.88 38.32
C ARG A 692 9.81 -8.23 37.89
N PHE A 693 8.76 -9.01 37.68
CA PHE A 693 7.43 -8.51 37.35
C PHE A 693 6.89 -7.61 38.46
N PHE A 694 7.00 -8.02 39.72
CA PHE A 694 6.62 -7.21 40.88
C PHE A 694 7.37 -5.88 40.96
N SER A 695 8.67 -5.88 40.66
CA SER A 695 9.47 -4.64 40.64
C SER A 695 9.07 -3.65 39.52
N SER A 696 8.50 -4.16 38.42
CA SER A 696 8.17 -3.34 37.23
C SER A 696 6.69 -2.96 37.15
N HIS A 697 5.79 -3.81 37.67
CA HIS A 697 4.33 -3.71 37.56
C HIS A 697 3.65 -4.13 38.87
N THR A 698 3.97 -3.41 39.95
CA THR A 698 3.66 -3.81 41.33
C THR A 698 2.19 -4.07 41.61
N GLU A 699 1.27 -3.21 41.15
CA GLU A 699 -0.17 -3.38 41.40
C GLU A 699 -0.73 -4.67 40.79
N THR A 700 -0.49 -4.88 39.48
CA THR A 700 -0.95 -6.07 38.76
C THR A 700 -0.26 -7.34 39.28
N ALA A 701 1.00 -7.24 39.71
CA ALA A 701 1.69 -8.37 40.32
C ALA A 701 1.04 -8.83 41.63
N LYS A 702 0.59 -7.89 42.48
CA LYS A 702 -0.14 -8.25 43.71
C LYS A 702 -1.45 -8.98 43.41
N GLU A 703 -2.21 -8.49 42.43
CA GLU A 703 -3.47 -9.13 42.02
C GLU A 703 -3.23 -10.59 41.59
N VAL A 704 -2.24 -10.83 40.72
CA VAL A 704 -1.90 -12.17 40.24
C VAL A 704 -1.36 -13.06 41.37
N PHE A 705 -0.53 -12.52 42.26
CA PHE A 705 0.06 -13.29 43.37
C PHE A 705 -0.97 -13.65 44.44
N ASN A 706 -1.94 -12.78 44.70
CA ASN A 706 -3.04 -13.07 45.61
C ASN A 706 -3.95 -14.17 45.03
N ASP A 707 -4.30 -14.06 43.75
CA ASP A 707 -5.13 -15.04 43.04
C ASP A 707 -4.48 -16.44 43.00
N ARG A 708 -3.15 -16.50 42.90
CA ARG A 708 -2.37 -17.75 42.80
C ARG A 708 -1.42 -18.00 43.98
N SER A 709 -1.81 -17.52 45.16
CA SER A 709 -1.02 -17.62 46.40
C SER A 709 -0.78 -19.07 46.82
N ASP A 710 -1.73 -19.96 46.54
CA ASP A 710 -1.66 -21.41 46.75
C ASP A 710 -0.52 -22.05 45.94
N VAL A 711 -0.42 -21.71 44.65
CA VAL A 711 0.61 -22.25 43.75
C VAL A 711 1.97 -21.65 44.02
N ILE A 712 2.04 -20.36 44.38
CA ILE A 712 3.31 -19.75 44.79
C ILE A 712 3.81 -20.39 46.09
N THR A 713 2.92 -20.68 47.04
CA THR A 713 3.28 -21.39 48.28
C THR A 713 3.82 -22.79 47.97
N LEU A 714 3.16 -23.53 47.07
CA LEU A 714 3.62 -24.84 46.59
C LEU A 714 5.01 -24.75 45.92
N LEU A 715 5.24 -23.71 45.11
CA LEU A 715 6.51 -23.43 44.45
C LEU A 715 7.62 -23.21 45.49
N LEU A 716 7.36 -22.39 46.51
CA LEU A 716 8.31 -22.06 47.57
C LEU A 716 8.69 -23.28 48.41
N GLN A 717 7.74 -24.18 48.69
CA GLN A 717 7.99 -25.42 49.44
C GLN A 717 8.90 -26.42 48.69
N LYS A 718 8.92 -26.35 47.36
CA LYS A 718 9.69 -27.28 46.51
C LYS A 718 11.07 -26.76 46.11
N LEU A 719 11.42 -25.53 46.48
CA LEU A 719 12.73 -24.92 46.20
C LEU A 719 13.74 -25.21 47.31
N PRO A 720 15.04 -25.29 46.99
CA PRO A 720 16.09 -25.53 47.98
C PRO A 720 16.17 -24.38 49.01
N PRO A 721 16.42 -24.69 50.30
CA PRO A 721 16.55 -23.68 51.36
C PRO A 721 17.75 -22.77 51.08
N GLY A 722 17.55 -21.44 51.17
CA GLY A 722 18.57 -20.42 50.91
C GLY A 722 18.39 -19.59 49.63
N ASN A 723 17.31 -19.79 48.87
CA ASN A 723 17.00 -18.95 47.70
C ASN A 723 16.50 -17.56 48.16
N LEU A 724 17.25 -16.50 47.84
CA LEU A 724 16.93 -15.11 48.21
C LEU A 724 15.57 -14.66 47.66
N ASN A 725 15.23 -15.02 46.43
CA ASN A 725 13.93 -14.66 45.84
C ASN A 725 12.77 -15.38 46.56
N ALA A 726 13.02 -16.55 47.13
CA ALA A 726 12.00 -17.31 47.86
C ALA A 726 11.69 -16.65 49.21
N GLN A 727 12.72 -16.14 49.89
CA GLN A 727 12.57 -15.37 51.13
C GLN A 727 11.79 -14.07 50.88
N MET A 728 12.18 -13.31 49.85
CA MET A 728 11.49 -12.07 49.49
C MET A 728 10.04 -12.32 49.07
N MET A 729 9.76 -13.39 48.31
CA MET A 729 8.38 -13.72 47.92
C MET A 729 7.55 -14.17 49.13
N GLN A 730 8.15 -14.88 50.10
CA GLN A 730 7.46 -15.22 51.35
C GLN A 730 7.09 -13.96 52.13
N GLU A 731 7.99 -12.99 52.24
CA GLU A 731 7.70 -11.69 52.88
C GLU A 731 6.55 -10.95 52.16
N LEU A 732 6.56 -10.91 50.83
CA LEU A 732 5.52 -10.28 50.01
C LEU A 732 4.14 -10.94 50.15
N LEU A 733 4.08 -12.25 50.41
CA LEU A 733 2.83 -12.98 50.65
C LEU A 733 2.32 -12.87 52.10
N HIS A 734 3.20 -12.51 53.05
CA HIS A 734 2.88 -12.39 54.48
C HIS A 734 2.60 -10.95 54.93
N GLU A 735 2.83 -9.92 54.11
CA GLU A 735 2.35 -8.56 54.40
C GLU A 735 0.81 -8.55 54.41
N PRO A 736 0.16 -8.40 55.58
CA PRO A 736 -1.28 -8.17 55.63
C PRO A 736 -1.52 -6.69 55.34
N ASP A 737 -2.48 -6.39 54.45
CA ASP A 737 -2.92 -5.04 54.05
C ASP A 737 -1.92 -4.22 53.23
N MET A 738 -1.98 -4.38 51.90
CA MET A 738 -1.70 -3.26 50.97
C MET A 738 -3.00 -2.68 50.43
N GLU A 739 -3.90 -2.28 51.33
CA GLU A 739 -4.92 -1.28 51.03
C GLU A 739 -4.35 0.13 51.33
N THR A 740 -4.20 0.92 50.25
CA THR A 740 -4.07 2.39 50.25
C THR A 740 -2.93 3.04 51.04
N THR A 741 -1.84 3.39 50.34
CA THR A 741 -1.20 4.71 50.42
C THR A 741 -0.67 5.14 49.08
#